data_AF-F9WH48-F1
#
_entry.id   AF-F9WH48-F1
#
_cell.length_a   1.000
_cell.length_b   1.000
_cell.length_c   1.000
_cell.angle_alpha   90.00
_cell.angle_beta   90.00
_cell.angle_gamma   90.00
#
_symmetry.space_group_name_H-M   'P 1'
#
loop_
_entity.id
_entity.type
_entity.pdbx_description
1 polymer ?
#
loop_
_entity_poly.entity_id
_entity_poly.type
_entity_poly.pdbx_seq_one_letter_code
_entity_poly.pdbx_strand_id
1 'polypeptide(L)'
;MEGRGAKRTRDETEGEAVAPVVQAPARGEVATATDAVVRHAAVSHEYAVRPSGRWTLDSPVKEVLLEDCAGLSDMSLHDFLMKHFGETFGSSCVSMRVFMDNPTLCVSDDAVLRRITNSSPYREYELYKTMREGVDRLSAIGIISLRQWKSAAAANEVEDVGAYVRGVLNAALAIAMKVGNAPSGLEIDGAYGAVFNARWSYVVRSDEYSGKWLGMGVLDVAPGQQPHLWSEAQADVLYDPEEPWEGDEVPGVSGKLVMAVLSSQKGWPYMLFSADDVQKEKVKSLTEYDAACDAYIRRENLRVWHIVEKNIDEWLRDRGYVHPFIVIGTPGIGKSFATGSLLLYQLLHYPSDDLKVVAYFVEGKAYIFHREERRVVYYEEQRVALRNVNDMIRRGIEGYIIFDISENSVHVGDLPYAWGIVLISSPNVKKYHEFTKRRQDTLPIYMNCYEDAEFKAALVWERHWQVVKKQKRFEDVNLENDWKVLKERIDMVGPLPRYVLAGQATFEKRVSEVETALRLMRDELGYYMRVLDNPHEWHEDGTTHKLVKLVRCEVKGKFECRNRVTSVYVLKELARKLRAAHLKVNLIYHILCGALEKCAVLLEELSLDIFTLREAVDTLVKHLEHLPRGNEAKRESVLCQRGANGRVPTALSEFASDSPRQKLVTGRIYKPLATNFPLVDGFFVVEGVGLKTIVLVQVTKAKEHHTKKTTVNAFREYMGKVFEDWENIEKAYTWELIYVQHVDSTAIKKRQNCSSSGDAANDTDLALWDRIHQYQVTLSADIAAELIDRGIGLLQVPTTSDA
;
A
#
# COMPACT_ATOMS: atom_id res chain seq x y z
N MET A 1 -5.71 53.99 22.42
CA MET A 1 -6.25 53.25 23.58
C MET A 1 -7.16 52.18 23.01
N GLU A 2 -6.59 51.00 22.72
CA GLU A 2 -6.77 49.75 23.50
C GLU A 2 -8.17 49.13 23.24
N GLY A 3 -8.38 47.88 22.81
CA GLY A 3 -7.51 46.76 22.49
C GLY A 3 -8.28 45.42 22.63
N ARG A 4 -8.07 44.50 21.66
CA ARG A 4 -8.23 43.01 21.71
C ARG A 4 -9.66 42.41 21.79
N GLY A 5 -9.99 41.30 21.14
CA GLY A 5 -9.19 40.35 20.36
C GLY A 5 -10.07 39.36 19.58
N ALA A 6 -9.58 38.96 18.40
CA ALA A 6 -10.23 38.07 17.44
C ALA A 6 -9.96 36.59 17.76
N LYS A 7 -11.02 35.78 17.74
CA LYS A 7 -10.98 34.30 17.79
C LYS A 7 -10.54 33.77 16.42
N ARG A 8 -9.44 33.02 16.39
CA ARG A 8 -8.98 32.23 15.22
C ARG A 8 -9.68 30.88 15.24
N THR A 9 -10.37 30.56 14.15
CA THR A 9 -10.81 29.21 13.75
C THR A 9 -9.61 28.45 13.18
N ARG A 10 -9.45 27.19 13.57
CA ARG A 10 -8.39 26.28 13.11
C ARG A 10 -9.06 25.19 12.26
N ASP A 11 -8.97 25.34 10.94
CA ASP A 11 -9.20 24.28 9.97
C ASP A 11 -7.96 23.36 9.99
N GLU A 12 -8.15 22.07 10.24
CA GLU A 12 -7.14 21.04 10.00
C GLU A 12 -7.64 20.14 8.87
N THR A 13 -7.16 20.45 7.66
CA THR A 13 -7.17 19.58 6.50
C THR A 13 -5.90 18.73 6.52
N GLU A 14 -6.03 17.43 6.76
CA GLU A 14 -4.94 16.46 6.59
C GLU A 14 -4.70 16.21 5.09
N GLY A 15 -3.75 16.96 4.55
CA GLY A 15 -3.16 16.77 3.23
C GLY A 15 -1.81 16.05 3.36
N GLU A 16 -1.68 14.95 2.63
CA GLU A 16 -0.45 14.20 2.37
C GLU A 16 0.61 15.14 1.79
N ALA A 17 1.63 15.49 2.57
CA ALA A 17 2.64 16.47 2.20
C ALA A 17 3.68 15.83 1.26
N VAL A 18 3.60 16.18 -0.03
CA VAL A 18 4.69 16.02 -1.01
C VAL A 18 5.71 17.14 -0.78
N ALA A 19 6.95 16.78 -0.47
CA ALA A 19 8.04 17.74 -0.32
C ALA A 19 8.37 18.44 -1.65
N PRO A 20 8.50 19.78 -1.69
CA PRO A 20 9.00 20.46 -2.88
C PRO A 20 10.54 20.45 -2.89
N VAL A 21 11.09 20.14 -4.06
CA VAL A 21 12.50 20.32 -4.43
C VAL A 21 12.82 21.82 -4.40
N VAL A 22 13.82 22.23 -3.60
CA VAL A 22 14.37 23.59 -3.63
C VAL A 22 15.80 23.54 -4.15
N GLN A 23 16.01 24.20 -5.28
CA GLN A 23 17.29 24.48 -5.91
C GLN A 23 18.18 25.37 -5.02
N ALA A 24 19.47 25.05 -4.96
CA ALA A 24 20.49 25.90 -4.36
C ALA A 24 20.80 27.12 -5.25
N PRO A 25 21.20 28.27 -4.67
CA PRO A 25 22.04 29.22 -5.36
C PRO A 25 23.39 29.49 -4.66
N ALA A 26 24.31 30.00 -5.47
CA ALA A 26 25.75 30.05 -5.31
C ALA A 26 26.29 31.27 -4.52
N ARG A 27 27.60 31.18 -4.24
CA ARG A 27 28.53 32.12 -3.57
C ARG A 27 28.56 33.57 -4.10
N GLY A 28 28.93 34.50 -3.20
CA GLY A 28 29.54 35.81 -3.49
C GLY A 28 29.34 36.85 -2.36
N GLU A 29 30.27 36.96 -1.40
CA GLU A 29 31.20 38.11 -1.14
C GLU A 29 30.56 39.39 -0.55
N VAL A 30 30.74 39.70 0.75
CA VAL A 30 31.82 40.44 1.49
C VAL A 30 31.56 41.95 1.65
N ALA A 31 31.44 42.41 2.91
CA ALA A 31 32.09 43.60 3.53
C ALA A 31 31.37 43.97 4.87
N THR A 32 31.81 43.49 6.03
CA THR A 32 32.81 44.08 6.97
C THR A 32 32.37 45.33 7.73
N ALA A 33 32.23 45.18 9.06
CA ALA A 33 32.81 46.09 10.05
C ALA A 33 33.09 45.32 11.36
N THR A 34 34.29 45.55 11.89
CA THR A 34 35.09 44.73 12.82
C THR A 34 35.24 45.39 14.20
N ASP A 35 35.38 44.58 15.26
CA ASP A 35 36.46 44.64 16.27
C ASP A 35 36.29 43.42 17.22
N ALA A 36 37.13 42.36 17.19
CA ALA A 36 38.53 42.22 17.68
C ALA A 36 38.57 42.26 19.25
N VAL A 37 39.13 41.33 20.05
CA VAL A 37 40.15 40.26 19.99
C VAL A 37 39.87 39.32 21.21
N VAL A 38 40.01 37.99 21.20
CA VAL A 38 41.22 37.20 21.58
C VAL A 38 40.94 35.72 21.28
N ARG A 39 41.87 35.07 20.57
CA ARG A 39 41.90 33.61 20.31
C ARG A 39 42.44 32.87 21.54
N HIS A 40 41.79 31.78 21.92
CA HIS A 40 42.49 30.62 22.47
C HIS A 40 41.99 29.35 21.75
N ALA A 41 42.91 28.69 21.07
CA ALA A 41 42.75 27.33 20.61
C ALA A 41 42.94 26.39 21.81
N ALA A 42 41.95 25.55 22.10
CA ALA A 42 42.15 24.30 22.82
C ALA A 42 40.95 23.39 22.60
N VAL A 43 41.22 22.25 21.97
CA VAL A 43 40.36 21.09 21.79
C VAL A 43 39.80 20.64 23.14
N SER A 44 38.48 20.67 23.31
CA SER A 44 37.78 19.96 24.38
C SER A 44 37.01 18.80 23.76
N HIS A 45 37.50 17.58 23.97
CA HIS A 45 36.76 16.35 23.67
C HIS A 45 35.66 16.20 24.72
N GLU A 46 34.42 16.55 24.37
CA GLU A 46 33.24 16.10 25.11
C GLU A 46 33.09 14.58 24.92
N TYR A 47 33.40 13.81 25.96
CA TYR A 47 33.03 12.40 26.04
C TYR A 47 31.52 12.31 26.23
N ALA A 48 30.79 12.04 25.15
CA ALA A 48 29.37 11.75 25.19
C ALA A 48 29.12 10.41 25.89
N VAL A 49 28.72 10.44 27.16
CA VAL A 49 28.24 9.27 27.92
C VAL A 49 26.94 8.78 27.28
N ARG A 50 26.91 7.53 26.82
CA ARG A 50 25.68 6.87 26.33
C ARG A 50 24.84 6.45 27.53
N PRO A 51 23.61 6.94 27.72
CA PRO A 51 22.78 6.50 28.83
C PRO A 51 22.09 5.17 28.53
N SER A 52 22.26 4.18 29.40
CA SER A 52 21.43 2.97 29.39
C SER A 52 20.00 3.30 29.88
N GLY A 53 18.99 2.76 29.20
CA GLY A 53 17.58 3.10 29.46
C GLY A 53 16.95 2.46 30.71
N ARG A 54 17.73 2.16 31.77
CA ARG A 54 17.31 1.24 32.85
C ARG A 54 17.15 1.84 34.25
N TRP A 55 17.56 3.08 34.51
CA TRP A 55 17.60 3.63 35.87
C TRP A 55 16.22 4.01 36.45
N THR A 56 16.01 3.69 37.72
CA THR A 56 14.82 4.04 38.52
C THR A 56 15.24 4.83 39.76
N LEU A 57 14.30 5.44 40.49
CA LEU A 57 14.65 6.19 41.71
C LEU A 57 15.30 5.30 42.78
N ASP A 58 15.03 4.00 42.78
CA ASP A 58 15.59 3.05 43.75
C ASP A 58 16.88 2.40 43.25
N SER A 59 17.39 2.81 42.08
CA SER A 59 18.67 2.32 41.57
C SER A 59 19.84 2.68 42.49
N PRO A 60 20.73 1.72 42.81
CA PRO A 60 21.88 1.98 43.67
C PRO A 60 22.89 2.93 43.01
N VAL A 61 23.37 3.92 43.76
CA VAL A 61 24.42 4.88 43.33
C VAL A 61 25.68 4.14 42.85
N LYS A 62 26.02 3.04 43.52
CA LYS A 62 27.15 2.17 43.15
C LYS A 62 27.02 1.59 41.75
N GLU A 63 25.83 1.14 41.37
CA GLU A 63 25.60 0.57 40.04
C GLU A 63 25.62 1.65 38.96
N VAL A 64 25.07 2.83 39.26
CA VAL A 64 25.05 3.98 38.34
C VAL A 64 26.47 4.50 38.06
N LEU A 65 27.30 4.65 39.10
CA LEU A 65 28.65 5.20 38.94
C LEU A 65 29.66 4.22 38.35
N LEU A 66 29.40 2.91 38.47
CA LEU A 66 30.34 1.86 38.05
C LEU A 66 29.86 1.06 36.82
N GLU A 67 28.80 1.48 36.14
CA GLU A 67 28.20 0.78 34.98
C GLU A 67 29.23 0.42 33.91
N ASP A 68 30.04 1.39 33.50
CA ASP A 68 31.07 1.22 32.45
C ASP A 68 32.42 0.70 33.01
N CYS A 69 32.50 0.42 34.31
CA CYS A 69 33.75 0.08 35.01
C CYS A 69 33.89 -1.41 35.36
N ALA A 70 33.03 -2.28 34.80
CA ALA A 70 33.04 -3.71 35.07
C ALA A 70 34.40 -4.34 34.66
N GLY A 71 35.09 -4.95 35.63
CA GLY A 71 36.37 -5.66 35.40
C GLY A 71 37.64 -4.88 35.79
N LEU A 72 37.52 -3.63 36.25
CA LEU A 72 38.66 -2.83 36.74
C LEU A 72 38.93 -3.00 38.25
N SER A 73 38.07 -3.72 38.98
CA SER A 73 38.05 -3.68 40.44
C SER A 73 39.21 -4.39 41.14
N ASP A 74 39.89 -5.31 40.46
CA ASP A 74 40.82 -6.27 41.09
C ASP A 74 42.11 -6.52 40.27
N MET A 75 42.46 -5.62 39.34
CA MET A 75 43.67 -5.78 38.50
C MET A 75 44.95 -5.42 39.26
N SER A 76 45.96 -6.28 39.17
CA SER A 76 47.31 -5.97 39.64
C SER A 76 48.04 -5.04 38.65
N LEU A 77 49.00 -4.26 39.13
CA LEU A 77 49.89 -3.45 38.29
C LEU A 77 50.61 -4.34 37.27
N HIS A 78 51.02 -5.55 37.67
CA HIS A 78 51.62 -6.53 36.78
C HIS A 78 50.71 -6.89 35.61
N ASP A 79 49.46 -7.26 35.89
CA ASP A 79 48.49 -7.64 34.86
C ASP A 79 48.13 -6.45 33.95
N PHE A 80 48.00 -5.25 34.53
CA PHE A 80 47.76 -4.02 33.77
C PHE A 80 48.91 -3.74 32.79
N LEU A 81 50.15 -3.79 33.26
CA LEU A 81 51.34 -3.54 32.45
C LEU A 81 51.51 -4.59 31.36
N MET A 82 51.35 -5.87 31.69
CA MET A 82 51.38 -6.95 30.70
C MET A 82 50.28 -6.80 29.65
N LYS A 83 49.06 -6.46 30.06
CA LYS A 83 47.90 -6.33 29.17
C LYS A 83 48.03 -5.14 28.20
N HIS A 84 48.57 -4.01 28.66
CA HIS A 84 48.55 -2.76 27.88
C HIS A 84 49.90 -2.35 27.30
N PHE A 85 51.01 -2.88 27.82
CA PHE A 85 52.37 -2.54 27.41
C PHE A 85 53.23 -3.75 27.05
N GLY A 86 52.78 -4.98 27.34
CA GLY A 86 53.48 -6.23 26.99
C GLY A 86 54.75 -6.50 27.82
N GLU A 87 55.05 -5.64 28.79
CA GLU A 87 56.24 -5.71 29.64
C GLU A 87 55.91 -5.13 31.02
N THR A 88 56.57 -5.63 32.08
CA THR A 88 56.33 -5.23 33.48
C THR A 88 57.27 -4.13 33.99
N PHE A 89 58.29 -3.78 33.21
CA PHE A 89 59.31 -2.77 33.54
C PHE A 89 59.99 -2.96 34.91
N GLY A 90 60.09 -4.21 35.39
CA GLY A 90 60.66 -4.53 36.70
C GLY A 90 59.80 -4.08 37.89
N SER A 91 58.55 -3.69 37.65
CA SER A 91 57.62 -3.20 38.68
C SER A 91 57.17 -4.33 39.62
N SER A 92 56.92 -4.00 40.89
CA SER A 92 56.39 -4.94 41.88
C SER A 92 54.92 -5.33 41.61
N CYS A 93 54.51 -6.55 41.98
CA CYS A 93 53.12 -7.03 41.89
C CYS A 93 52.22 -6.39 42.96
N VAL A 94 52.07 -5.06 42.92
CA VAL A 94 51.09 -4.32 43.74
C VAL A 94 49.76 -4.21 43.02
N SER A 95 48.69 -3.86 43.72
CA SER A 95 47.41 -3.54 43.07
C SER A 95 47.49 -2.23 42.29
N MET A 96 46.68 -2.08 41.24
CA MET A 96 46.56 -0.80 40.53
C MET A 96 46.17 0.36 41.46
N ARG A 97 45.44 0.11 42.55
CA ARG A 97 45.12 1.14 43.54
C ARG A 97 46.35 1.67 44.27
N VAL A 98 47.19 0.76 44.76
CA VAL A 98 48.44 1.11 45.46
C VAL A 98 49.39 1.84 44.52
N PHE A 99 49.46 1.41 43.26
CA PHE A 99 50.24 2.11 42.23
C PHE A 99 49.75 3.55 42.03
N MET A 100 48.44 3.76 41.88
CA MET A 100 47.88 5.08 41.62
C MET A 100 47.95 6.04 42.80
N ASP A 101 48.06 5.55 44.02
CA ASP A 101 48.23 6.39 45.22
C ASP A 101 49.64 7.00 45.27
N ASN A 102 50.66 6.23 44.86
CA ASN A 102 52.02 6.74 44.77
C ASN A 102 52.86 6.01 43.71
N PRO A 103 52.76 6.42 42.43
CA PRO A 103 53.36 5.68 41.32
C PRO A 103 54.88 5.58 41.37
N THR A 104 55.55 6.58 41.96
CA THR A 104 57.02 6.65 42.08
C THR A 104 57.60 5.61 43.03
N LEU A 105 56.79 5.03 43.92
CA LEU A 105 57.20 3.92 44.78
C LEU A 105 57.25 2.57 44.03
N CYS A 106 56.57 2.48 42.89
CA CYS A 106 56.43 1.22 42.15
C CYS A 106 57.28 1.20 40.87
N VAL A 107 57.51 2.37 40.26
CA VAL A 107 58.32 2.56 39.06
C VAL A 107 59.34 3.66 39.34
N SER A 108 60.62 3.28 39.44
CA SER A 108 61.71 4.21 39.74
C SER A 108 62.26 4.95 38.51
N ASP A 109 61.93 4.49 37.31
CA ASP A 109 62.29 5.15 36.04
C ASP A 109 61.23 6.20 35.67
N ASP A 110 61.62 7.48 35.72
CA ASP A 110 60.74 8.61 35.43
C ASP A 110 60.17 8.61 33.99
N ALA A 111 60.91 8.09 33.00
CA ALA A 111 60.46 8.05 31.62
C ALA A 111 59.38 6.97 31.43
N VAL A 112 59.57 5.81 32.06
CA VAL A 112 58.58 4.72 32.08
C VAL A 112 57.34 5.14 32.85
N LEU A 113 57.51 5.78 34.00
CA LEU A 113 56.40 6.25 34.82
C LEU A 113 55.53 7.27 34.07
N ARG A 114 56.16 8.23 33.36
CA ARG A 114 55.46 9.16 32.48
C ARG A 114 54.74 8.47 31.33
N ARG A 115 55.30 7.40 30.77
CA ARG A 115 54.66 6.64 29.70
C ARG A 115 53.41 5.90 30.18
N ILE A 116 53.45 5.33 31.38
CA ILE A 116 52.31 4.63 31.99
C ILE A 116 51.21 5.62 32.36
N THR A 117 51.55 6.68 33.09
CA THR A 117 50.58 7.67 33.60
C THR A 117 49.91 8.52 32.50
N ASN A 118 50.57 8.72 31.35
CA ASN A 118 49.97 9.41 30.21
C ASN A 118 49.15 8.51 29.28
N SER A 119 49.04 7.21 29.56
CA SER A 119 48.34 6.26 28.69
C SER A 119 46.82 6.33 28.82
N SER A 120 46.11 6.03 27.73
CA SER A 120 44.63 5.94 27.76
C SER A 120 44.11 4.92 28.78
N PRO A 121 44.68 3.70 28.89
CA PRO A 121 44.23 2.74 29.90
C PRO A 121 44.44 3.20 31.35
N TYR A 122 45.50 3.97 31.63
CA TYR A 122 45.71 4.54 32.97
C TYR A 122 44.65 5.60 33.31
N ARG A 123 44.25 6.42 32.33
CA ARG A 123 43.17 7.41 32.49
C ARG A 123 41.80 6.77 32.76
N GLU A 124 41.52 5.60 32.18
CA GLU A 124 40.32 4.82 32.50
C GLU A 124 40.31 4.36 33.96
N TYR A 125 41.47 3.99 34.50
CA TYR A 125 41.63 3.67 35.93
C TYR A 125 41.50 4.90 36.84
N GLU A 126 42.00 6.08 36.42
CA GLU A 126 41.78 7.35 37.14
C GLU A 126 40.29 7.69 37.25
N LEU A 127 39.54 7.44 36.17
CA LEU A 127 38.10 7.59 36.14
C LEU A 127 37.40 6.63 37.09
N TYR A 128 37.79 5.35 37.06
CA TYR A 128 37.26 4.33 37.97
C TYR A 128 37.54 4.66 39.43
N LYS A 129 38.77 5.09 39.77
CA LYS A 129 39.15 5.53 41.12
C LYS A 129 38.25 6.69 41.57
N THR A 130 38.06 7.69 40.71
CA THR A 130 37.19 8.85 40.98
C THR A 130 35.73 8.42 41.23
N MET A 131 35.20 7.49 40.44
CA MET A 131 33.83 6.97 40.63
C MET A 131 33.68 6.20 41.93
N ARG A 132 34.67 5.35 42.26
CA ARG A 132 34.67 4.53 43.47
C ARG A 132 34.77 5.37 44.73
N GLU A 133 35.64 6.38 44.74
CA GLU A 133 35.71 7.37 45.82
C GLU A 133 34.40 8.15 45.95
N GLY A 134 33.75 8.46 44.81
CA GLY A 134 32.39 9.02 44.78
C GLY A 134 31.37 8.12 45.48
N VAL A 135 31.37 6.82 45.19
CA VAL A 135 30.51 5.82 45.87
C VAL A 135 30.79 5.79 47.37
N ASP A 136 32.06 5.70 47.78
CA ASP A 136 32.44 5.58 49.19
C ASP A 136 32.05 6.83 49.98
N ARG A 137 32.28 8.03 49.42
CA ARG A 137 31.90 9.30 50.05
C ARG A 137 30.38 9.46 50.17
N LEU A 138 29.64 9.16 49.11
CA LEU A 138 28.17 9.24 49.12
C LEU A 138 27.56 8.22 50.09
N SER A 139 28.11 7.01 50.15
CA SER A 139 27.68 6.00 51.11
C SER A 139 27.97 6.42 52.55
N ALA A 140 29.08 7.11 52.84
CA ALA A 140 29.42 7.59 54.17
C ALA A 140 28.45 8.65 54.71
N ILE A 141 27.82 9.42 53.83
CA ILE A 141 26.78 10.41 54.17
C ILE A 141 25.35 9.85 53.99
N GLY A 142 25.21 8.53 53.81
CA GLY A 142 23.91 7.84 53.74
C GLY A 142 23.20 7.90 52.39
N ILE A 143 23.85 8.36 51.33
CA ILE A 143 23.31 8.43 49.97
C ILE A 143 23.72 7.17 49.20
N ILE A 144 22.83 6.18 49.15
CA ILE A 144 23.07 4.89 48.49
C ILE A 144 22.19 4.65 47.25
N SER A 145 21.18 5.49 47.02
CA SER A 145 20.21 5.39 45.91
C SER A 145 19.99 6.73 45.20
N LEU A 146 19.48 6.70 43.95
CA LEU A 146 19.14 7.91 43.19
C LEU A 146 18.04 8.77 43.87
N ARG A 147 17.14 8.15 44.64
CA ARG A 147 16.11 8.84 45.44
C ARG A 147 16.72 9.71 46.54
N GLN A 148 17.74 9.19 47.22
CA GLN A 148 18.47 9.93 48.25
C GLN A 148 19.34 11.00 47.61
N TRP A 149 20.00 10.69 46.49
CA TRP A 149 20.75 11.67 45.70
C TRP A 149 19.87 12.86 45.28
N LYS A 150 18.67 12.62 44.77
CA LYS A 150 17.70 13.66 44.41
C LYS A 150 17.39 14.59 45.59
N SER A 151 17.16 14.00 46.76
CA SER A 151 16.76 14.73 47.96
C SER A 151 17.90 15.60 48.47
N ALA A 152 19.12 15.04 48.54
CA ALA A 152 20.32 15.75 48.97
C ALA A 152 20.76 16.83 47.97
N ALA A 153 20.65 16.58 46.66
CA ALA A 153 20.95 17.56 45.62
C ALA A 153 19.99 18.75 45.62
N ALA A 154 18.70 18.53 45.94
CA ALA A 154 17.72 19.61 46.08
C ALA A 154 17.92 20.44 47.35
N ALA A 155 18.50 19.85 48.40
CA ALA A 155 18.84 20.50 49.66
C ALA A 155 20.24 21.14 49.67
N ASN A 156 20.97 21.11 48.54
CA ASN A 156 22.38 21.54 48.43
C ASN A 156 23.36 20.83 49.39
N GLU A 157 23.03 19.62 49.85
CA GLU A 157 23.86 18.84 50.81
C GLU A 157 25.01 18.07 50.13
N VAL A 158 25.16 18.20 48.81
CA VAL A 158 26.15 17.48 47.98
C VAL A 158 26.99 18.43 47.11
N GLU A 159 27.15 19.69 47.54
CA GLU A 159 27.99 20.68 46.86
C GLU A 159 29.46 20.25 46.77
N ASP A 160 29.91 19.42 47.69
CA ASP A 160 31.29 18.92 47.83
C ASP A 160 31.59 17.76 46.86
N VAL A 161 30.57 17.24 46.17
CA VAL A 161 30.69 16.12 45.24
C VAL A 161 31.25 16.60 43.90
N GLY A 162 32.33 15.97 43.44
CA GLY A 162 33.01 16.34 42.20
C GLY A 162 32.07 16.40 40.98
N ALA A 163 32.32 17.37 40.10
CA ALA A 163 31.44 17.69 38.97
C ALA A 163 31.13 16.50 38.06
N TYR A 164 32.09 15.59 37.87
CA TYR A 164 31.93 14.41 37.02
C TYR A 164 30.97 13.36 37.62
N VAL A 165 31.17 13.00 38.91
CA VAL A 165 30.27 12.10 39.66
C VAL A 165 28.86 12.67 39.71
N ARG A 166 28.74 13.98 39.98
CA ARG A 166 27.47 14.71 39.97
C ARG A 166 26.80 14.68 38.60
N GLY A 167 27.56 14.85 37.52
CA GLY A 167 27.06 14.79 36.15
C GLY A 167 26.45 13.44 35.79
N VAL A 168 27.14 12.34 36.12
CA VAL A 168 26.65 10.98 35.88
C VAL A 168 25.36 10.70 36.68
N LEU A 169 25.33 11.04 37.98
CA LEU A 169 24.14 10.85 38.81
C LEU A 169 22.96 11.71 38.38
N ASN A 170 23.20 12.96 37.95
CA ASN A 170 22.14 13.84 37.44
C ASN A 170 21.59 13.36 36.10
N ALA A 171 22.44 12.82 35.21
CA ALA A 171 21.98 12.20 33.97
C ALA A 171 21.10 10.96 34.25
N ALA A 172 21.54 10.09 35.16
CA ALA A 172 20.77 8.92 35.59
C ALA A 172 19.46 9.31 36.32
N LEU A 173 19.50 10.35 37.16
CA LEU A 173 18.32 10.91 37.83
C LEU A 173 17.33 11.49 36.82
N ALA A 174 17.79 12.19 35.79
CA ALA A 174 16.91 12.71 34.74
C ALA A 174 16.19 11.59 33.97
N ILE A 175 16.86 10.44 33.77
CA ILE A 175 16.27 9.23 33.19
C ILE A 175 15.26 8.61 34.15
N ALA A 176 15.62 8.44 35.43
CA ALA A 176 14.73 7.93 36.47
C ALA A 176 13.50 8.82 36.68
N MET A 177 13.63 10.14 36.57
CA MET A 177 12.53 11.09 36.66
C MET A 177 11.62 11.07 35.43
N LYS A 178 12.15 10.81 34.23
CA LYS A 178 11.35 10.50 33.03
C LYS A 178 10.58 9.18 33.15
N VAL A 179 11.02 8.26 34.01
CA VAL A 179 10.30 7.02 34.34
C VAL A 179 9.23 7.27 35.42
N GLY A 180 9.52 8.10 36.43
CA GLY A 180 8.58 8.44 37.51
C GLY A 180 7.48 9.44 37.15
N ASN A 181 7.66 10.24 36.10
CA ASN A 181 6.66 11.18 35.57
C ASN A 181 5.95 10.67 34.30
N ALA A 182 5.89 9.35 34.07
CA ALA A 182 5.01 8.83 33.03
C ALA A 182 3.55 9.24 33.37
N PRO A 183 2.74 9.71 32.40
CA PRO A 183 1.32 9.90 32.65
C PRO A 183 0.78 8.57 33.19
N SER A 184 0.17 8.59 34.38
CA SER A 184 -0.55 7.45 34.91
C SER A 184 -1.59 7.06 33.86
N GLY A 185 -1.56 5.82 33.38
CA GLY A 185 -2.53 5.36 32.40
C GLY A 185 -3.95 5.71 32.86
N LEU A 186 -4.78 6.18 31.93
CA LEU A 186 -6.13 6.65 32.22
C LEU A 186 -7.08 5.47 32.16
N GLU A 187 -7.82 5.21 33.23
CA GLU A 187 -8.87 4.19 33.20
C GLU A 187 -10.04 4.67 32.32
N ILE A 188 -10.48 3.82 31.39
CA ILE A 188 -11.62 4.12 30.53
C ILE A 188 -12.84 3.34 31.00
N ASP A 189 -13.69 4.02 31.76
CA ASP A 189 -14.92 3.47 32.31
C ASP A 189 -15.82 2.89 31.23
N GLY A 190 -16.29 1.66 31.46
CA GLY A 190 -17.23 0.98 30.58
C GLY A 190 -16.66 0.47 29.25
N ALA A 191 -15.39 0.73 28.90
CA ALA A 191 -14.78 0.20 27.67
C ALA A 191 -14.67 -1.32 27.69
N TYR A 192 -14.31 -1.91 28.83
CA TYR A 192 -14.28 -3.38 28.99
C TYR A 192 -15.66 -3.97 28.70
N GLY A 193 -16.68 -3.43 29.36
CA GLY A 193 -18.07 -3.87 29.19
C GLY A 193 -18.61 -3.66 27.78
N ALA A 194 -18.20 -2.60 27.08
CA ALA A 194 -18.63 -2.33 25.70
C ALA A 194 -18.10 -3.39 24.72
N VAL A 195 -16.85 -3.81 24.88
CA VAL A 195 -16.25 -4.87 24.05
C VAL A 195 -16.76 -6.25 24.48
N PHE A 196 -16.71 -6.56 25.78
CA PHE A 196 -17.10 -7.88 26.30
C PHE A 196 -18.57 -8.19 26.04
N ASN A 197 -19.46 -7.19 26.15
CA ASN A 197 -20.89 -7.37 25.88
C ASN A 197 -21.30 -6.94 24.46
N ALA A 198 -20.36 -6.85 23.52
CA ALA A 198 -20.67 -6.54 22.12
C ALA A 198 -21.68 -7.56 21.57
N ARG A 199 -22.64 -7.06 20.78
CA ARG A 199 -23.77 -7.84 20.29
C ARG A 199 -23.47 -8.44 18.93
N TRP A 200 -23.86 -9.68 18.74
CA TRP A 200 -23.76 -10.37 17.46
C TRP A 200 -25.07 -10.30 16.68
N SER A 201 -24.95 -10.07 15.39
CA SER A 201 -26.03 -10.26 14.41
C SER A 201 -25.47 -10.97 13.19
N TYR A 202 -26.33 -11.67 12.46
CA TYR A 202 -26.01 -12.34 11.21
C TYR A 202 -26.64 -11.61 10.02
N VAL A 203 -25.95 -11.61 8.90
CA VAL A 203 -26.51 -11.34 7.58
C VAL A 203 -26.46 -12.64 6.79
N VAL A 204 -27.63 -13.15 6.46
CA VAL A 204 -27.82 -14.46 5.85
C VAL A 204 -28.51 -14.34 4.50
N ARG A 205 -28.22 -15.26 3.59
CA ARG A 205 -28.93 -15.44 2.33
C ARG A 205 -29.94 -16.58 2.46
N SER A 206 -31.17 -16.35 1.99
CA SER A 206 -32.25 -17.36 1.96
C SER A 206 -33.30 -16.97 0.94
N ASP A 207 -33.93 -17.96 0.31
CA ASP A 207 -35.05 -17.77 -0.63
C ASP A 207 -36.29 -17.17 0.05
N GLU A 208 -36.35 -17.19 1.37
CA GLU A 208 -37.42 -16.56 2.17
C GLU A 208 -37.37 -15.02 2.12
N TYR A 209 -36.19 -14.44 1.83
CA TYR A 209 -36.03 -12.99 1.79
C TYR A 209 -36.32 -12.45 0.39
N SER A 210 -37.11 -11.37 0.35
CA SER A 210 -37.50 -10.73 -0.91
C SER A 210 -36.28 -10.26 -1.74
N GLY A 211 -36.41 -10.27 -3.07
CA GLY A 211 -35.41 -9.70 -3.97
C GLY A 211 -35.08 -8.22 -3.69
N LYS A 212 -36.00 -7.47 -3.06
CA LYS A 212 -35.76 -6.09 -2.60
C LYS A 212 -34.57 -5.98 -1.63
N TRP A 213 -34.30 -7.02 -0.85
CA TRP A 213 -33.16 -7.10 0.07
C TRP A 213 -32.01 -7.94 -0.49
N LEU A 214 -31.91 -8.04 -1.82
CA LEU A 214 -30.88 -8.82 -2.53
C LEU A 214 -30.88 -10.31 -2.12
N GLY A 215 -32.02 -10.84 -1.66
CA GLY A 215 -32.16 -12.21 -1.15
C GLY A 215 -31.49 -12.43 0.20
N MET A 216 -31.23 -11.36 0.97
CA MET A 216 -30.61 -11.43 2.28
C MET A 216 -31.52 -10.91 3.39
N GLY A 217 -31.25 -11.37 4.61
CA GLY A 217 -31.91 -10.92 5.82
C GLY A 217 -30.93 -10.74 6.98
N VAL A 218 -31.36 -10.00 7.99
CA VAL A 218 -30.61 -9.75 9.22
C VAL A 218 -31.27 -10.53 10.36
N LEU A 219 -30.47 -11.33 11.08
CA LEU A 219 -30.90 -12.11 12.24
C LEU A 219 -30.12 -11.67 13.47
N ASP A 220 -30.80 -11.49 14.60
CA ASP A 220 -30.13 -11.16 15.86
C ASP A 220 -29.69 -12.43 16.60
N VAL A 221 -28.53 -12.34 17.27
CA VAL A 221 -28.07 -13.37 18.20
C VAL A 221 -28.48 -12.98 19.62
N ALA A 222 -28.92 -13.95 20.40
CA ALA A 222 -29.29 -13.72 21.80
C ALA A 222 -28.12 -13.09 22.58
N PRO A 223 -28.36 -12.04 23.40
CA PRO A 223 -27.30 -11.40 24.18
C PRO A 223 -26.55 -12.39 25.08
N GLY A 224 -25.22 -12.28 25.11
CA GLY A 224 -24.36 -13.11 25.96
C GLY A 224 -24.07 -14.52 25.44
N GLN A 225 -24.59 -14.90 24.27
CA GLN A 225 -24.26 -16.16 23.61
C GLN A 225 -23.16 -15.95 22.56
N GLN A 226 -22.14 -16.82 22.55
CA GLN A 226 -21.18 -16.89 21.45
C GLN A 226 -21.92 -17.35 20.18
N PRO A 227 -21.77 -16.65 19.04
CA PRO A 227 -22.44 -17.02 17.81
C PRO A 227 -21.90 -18.33 17.25
N HIS A 228 -22.75 -19.11 16.60
CA HIS A 228 -22.28 -20.10 15.63
C HIS A 228 -21.72 -19.36 14.41
N LEU A 229 -20.45 -19.60 14.08
CA LEU A 229 -19.73 -19.02 12.95
C LEU A 229 -19.11 -20.14 12.10
N TRP A 230 -18.40 -19.77 11.03
CA TRP A 230 -17.76 -20.73 10.13
C TRP A 230 -16.75 -21.65 10.84
N SER A 231 -16.79 -22.94 10.50
CA SER A 231 -15.74 -23.88 10.93
C SER A 231 -14.38 -23.51 10.35
N GLU A 232 -13.29 -24.05 10.92
CA GLU A 232 -11.92 -23.87 10.39
C GLU A 232 -11.85 -24.22 8.90
N ALA A 233 -12.42 -25.36 8.52
CA ALA A 233 -12.46 -25.82 7.13
C ALA A 233 -13.20 -24.83 6.21
N GLN A 234 -14.36 -24.32 6.63
CA GLN A 234 -15.11 -23.32 5.86
C GLN A 234 -14.32 -22.01 5.75
N ALA A 235 -13.72 -21.54 6.85
CA ALA A 235 -12.96 -20.30 6.89
C ALA A 235 -11.68 -20.36 6.04
N ASP A 236 -11.06 -21.55 5.90
CA ASP A 236 -9.80 -21.75 5.17
C ASP A 236 -9.95 -22.00 3.66
N VAL A 237 -11.17 -22.15 3.14
CA VAL A 237 -11.42 -22.31 1.69
C VAL A 237 -10.86 -21.12 0.89
N LEU A 238 -10.19 -21.42 -0.22
CA LEU A 238 -9.65 -20.44 -1.15
C LEU A 238 -10.75 -19.76 -1.96
N TYR A 239 -10.49 -18.53 -2.36
CA TYR A 239 -11.36 -17.81 -3.29
C TYR A 239 -11.34 -18.46 -4.68
N ASP A 240 -12.52 -18.77 -5.20
CA ASP A 240 -12.71 -19.25 -6.57
C ASP A 240 -13.45 -18.20 -7.42
N PRO A 241 -12.82 -17.63 -8.46
CA PRO A 241 -13.49 -16.69 -9.36
C PRO A 241 -14.54 -17.33 -10.29
N GLU A 242 -14.50 -18.65 -10.51
CA GLU A 242 -15.45 -19.36 -11.39
C GLU A 242 -16.76 -19.68 -10.67
N GLU A 243 -16.72 -19.86 -9.35
CA GLU A 243 -17.87 -20.15 -8.50
C GLU A 243 -18.09 -19.02 -7.48
N PRO A 244 -18.95 -18.03 -7.78
CA PRO A 244 -19.23 -16.93 -6.85
C PRO A 244 -19.79 -17.46 -5.54
N TRP A 245 -19.09 -17.18 -4.45
CA TRP A 245 -19.56 -17.57 -3.12
C TRP A 245 -20.78 -16.77 -2.70
N GLU A 246 -21.81 -17.45 -2.19
CA GLU A 246 -23.10 -16.85 -1.81
C GLU A 246 -23.44 -17.01 -0.31
N GLY A 247 -22.48 -17.45 0.50
CA GLY A 247 -22.68 -17.79 1.90
C GLY A 247 -22.57 -19.29 2.16
N ASP A 248 -22.33 -19.65 3.42
CA ASP A 248 -22.19 -21.05 3.86
C ASP A 248 -23.30 -21.46 4.81
N GLU A 249 -23.71 -22.72 4.73
CA GLU A 249 -24.59 -23.32 5.74
C GLU A 249 -23.76 -23.54 7.03
N VAL A 250 -24.10 -22.78 8.06
CA VAL A 250 -23.45 -22.85 9.38
C VAL A 250 -24.42 -23.50 10.37
N PRO A 251 -24.00 -24.53 11.12
CA PRO A 251 -24.86 -25.19 12.10
C PRO A 251 -25.46 -24.19 13.09
N GLY A 252 -26.78 -24.22 13.28
CA GLY A 252 -27.49 -23.32 14.19
C GLY A 252 -27.81 -21.94 13.61
N VAL A 253 -27.49 -21.68 12.34
CA VAL A 253 -27.88 -20.45 11.63
C VAL A 253 -28.94 -20.77 10.58
N SER A 254 -30.05 -20.03 10.57
CA SER A 254 -31.11 -20.21 9.58
C SER A 254 -30.76 -19.47 8.29
N GLY A 255 -30.52 -20.22 7.21
CA GLY A 255 -30.02 -19.70 5.93
C GLY A 255 -28.49 -19.77 5.81
N LYS A 256 -27.97 -19.27 4.68
CA LYS A 256 -26.53 -19.27 4.41
C LYS A 256 -25.87 -18.04 5.01
N LEU A 257 -24.94 -18.22 5.95
CA LEU A 257 -24.21 -17.12 6.58
C LEU A 257 -23.24 -16.47 5.58
N VAL A 258 -23.40 -15.17 5.37
CA VAL A 258 -22.54 -14.36 4.48
C VAL A 258 -21.63 -13.45 5.29
N MET A 259 -22.16 -12.85 6.35
CA MET A 259 -21.42 -11.91 7.20
C MET A 259 -22.00 -11.96 8.61
N ALA A 260 -21.14 -11.86 9.62
CA ALA A 260 -21.58 -11.56 10.99
C ALA A 260 -21.21 -10.12 11.33
N VAL A 261 -21.97 -9.48 12.20
CA VAL A 261 -21.70 -8.11 12.67
C VAL A 261 -21.55 -8.14 14.17
N LEU A 262 -20.47 -7.54 14.67
CA LEU A 262 -20.20 -7.39 16.08
C LEU A 262 -20.32 -5.90 16.45
N SER A 263 -21.36 -5.54 17.19
CA SER A 263 -21.71 -4.15 17.53
C SER A 263 -21.35 -3.83 18.98
N SER A 264 -20.41 -2.90 19.18
CA SER A 264 -19.97 -2.39 20.49
C SER A 264 -20.60 -1.03 20.77
N GLN A 265 -21.16 -0.83 21.96
CA GLN A 265 -21.84 0.42 22.32
C GLN A 265 -20.92 1.66 22.29
N LYS A 266 -19.63 1.48 22.60
CA LYS A 266 -18.62 2.56 22.58
C LYS A 266 -17.72 2.50 21.36
N GLY A 267 -18.01 1.63 20.40
CA GLY A 267 -17.11 1.31 19.29
C GLY A 267 -15.87 0.54 19.72
N TRP A 268 -14.80 0.68 18.96
CA TRP A 268 -13.61 -0.18 19.01
C TRP A 268 -12.33 0.62 19.25
N PRO A 269 -11.25 -0.03 19.76
CA PRO A 269 -9.97 0.64 20.00
C PRO A 269 -9.39 1.36 18.78
N TYR A 270 -9.62 0.85 17.56
CA TYR A 270 -9.08 1.47 16.34
C TYR A 270 -9.72 2.84 16.02
N MET A 271 -10.92 3.11 16.56
CA MET A 271 -11.56 4.43 16.54
C MET A 271 -11.37 5.17 17.87
N LEU A 272 -10.46 4.70 18.72
CA LEU A 272 -10.16 5.27 20.03
C LEU A 272 -11.38 5.37 20.97
N PHE A 273 -12.36 4.47 20.82
CA PHE A 273 -13.66 4.54 21.54
C PHE A 273 -14.41 5.87 21.37
N SER A 274 -14.19 6.59 20.26
CA SER A 274 -14.77 7.91 19.98
C SER A 274 -16.18 7.87 19.37
N ALA A 275 -16.93 6.77 19.56
CA ALA A 275 -18.24 6.60 18.94
C ALA A 275 -19.21 7.77 19.20
N ASP A 276 -19.18 8.34 20.41
CA ASP A 276 -20.02 9.49 20.78
C ASP A 276 -19.62 10.80 20.06
N ASP A 277 -18.35 10.93 19.64
CA ASP A 277 -17.86 12.07 18.88
C ASP A 277 -18.09 11.90 17.38
N VAL A 278 -18.00 10.67 16.87
CA VAL A 278 -18.32 10.33 15.47
C VAL A 278 -19.80 10.55 15.17
N GLN A 279 -20.71 10.25 16.11
CA GLN A 279 -22.15 10.51 15.96
C GLN A 279 -22.53 12.00 15.82
N LYS A 280 -21.64 12.93 16.21
CA LYS A 280 -21.88 14.38 16.10
C LYS A 280 -21.47 14.94 14.73
N GLU A 281 -20.59 14.26 14.00
CA GLU A 281 -20.19 14.65 12.66
C GLU A 281 -21.09 14.03 11.59
N LYS A 282 -21.34 14.74 10.48
CA LYS A 282 -22.05 14.14 9.35
C LYS A 282 -21.22 12.98 8.80
N VAL A 283 -21.74 11.76 8.92
CA VAL A 283 -21.09 10.55 8.43
C VAL A 283 -20.90 10.62 6.92
N LYS A 284 -19.65 10.56 6.47
CA LYS A 284 -19.28 10.56 5.05
C LYS A 284 -19.15 9.12 4.54
N SER A 285 -20.25 8.36 4.55
CA SER A 285 -20.36 7.02 3.95
C SER A 285 -21.33 7.04 2.75
N LEU A 286 -21.32 5.99 1.92
CA LEU A 286 -22.20 5.86 0.76
C LEU A 286 -23.68 5.84 1.18
N THR A 287 -23.98 5.13 2.26
CA THR A 287 -25.35 4.96 2.76
C THR A 287 -25.74 6.03 3.77
N GLU A 288 -24.79 6.85 4.23
CA GLU A 288 -24.91 7.76 5.39
C GLU A 288 -25.10 7.03 6.73
N TYR A 289 -24.87 5.71 6.75
CA TYR A 289 -24.89 4.92 7.97
C TYR A 289 -23.60 5.08 8.78
N ASP A 290 -23.74 5.29 10.10
CA ASP A 290 -22.63 5.32 11.06
C ASP A 290 -22.23 3.90 11.49
N ALA A 291 -21.16 3.39 10.90
CA ALA A 291 -20.60 2.08 11.22
C ALA A 291 -19.53 2.12 12.34
N ALA A 292 -19.34 3.24 13.05
CA ALA A 292 -18.28 3.36 14.07
C ALA A 292 -18.38 2.35 15.22
N CYS A 293 -19.61 1.86 15.48
CA CYS A 293 -19.89 0.86 16.51
C CYS A 293 -19.81 -0.58 16.00
N ASP A 294 -19.83 -0.79 14.70
CA ASP A 294 -19.98 -2.12 14.10
C ASP A 294 -18.62 -2.64 13.62
N ALA A 295 -18.43 -3.96 13.67
CA ALA A 295 -17.32 -4.64 13.04
C ALA A 295 -17.88 -5.75 12.14
N TYR A 296 -17.59 -5.69 10.84
CA TYR A 296 -18.08 -6.66 9.86
C TYR A 296 -17.15 -7.88 9.81
N ILE A 297 -17.61 -8.97 10.41
CA ILE A 297 -16.87 -10.21 10.60
C ILE A 297 -17.14 -11.15 9.42
N ARG A 298 -16.06 -11.49 8.72
CA ARG A 298 -16.05 -12.37 7.55
C ARG A 298 -15.37 -13.69 7.86
N ARG A 299 -15.50 -14.65 6.94
CA ARG A 299 -14.71 -15.89 6.97
C ARG A 299 -13.22 -15.66 7.11
N GLU A 300 -12.69 -14.70 6.35
CA GLU A 300 -11.26 -14.36 6.42
C GLU A 300 -10.84 -13.86 7.79
N ASN A 301 -11.70 -13.14 8.52
CA ASN A 301 -11.38 -12.69 9.88
C ASN A 301 -11.39 -13.87 10.86
N LEU A 302 -12.38 -14.76 10.73
CA LEU A 302 -12.49 -15.93 11.60
C LEU A 302 -11.37 -16.94 11.36
N ARG A 303 -10.88 -17.08 10.13
CA ARG A 303 -9.68 -17.87 9.82
C ARG A 303 -8.46 -17.40 10.60
N VAL A 304 -8.26 -16.07 10.72
CA VAL A 304 -7.19 -15.52 11.57
C VAL A 304 -7.38 -15.94 13.02
N TRP A 305 -8.61 -15.87 13.53
CA TRP A 305 -8.91 -16.31 14.89
C TRP A 305 -8.60 -17.79 15.10
N HIS A 306 -9.05 -18.70 14.22
CA HIS A 306 -8.76 -20.14 14.34
C HIS A 306 -7.26 -20.45 14.41
N ILE A 307 -6.45 -19.76 13.61
CA ILE A 307 -4.97 -19.91 13.63
C ILE A 307 -4.40 -19.42 14.97
N VAL A 308 -4.88 -18.27 15.46
CA VAL A 308 -4.42 -17.67 16.71
C VAL A 308 -4.86 -18.50 17.92
N GLU A 309 -6.11 -18.96 17.95
CA GLU A 309 -6.69 -19.80 19.00
C GLU A 309 -5.89 -21.08 19.17
N LYS A 310 -5.63 -21.81 18.08
CA LYS A 310 -4.79 -23.03 18.11
C LYS A 310 -3.41 -22.78 18.70
N ASN A 311 -2.79 -21.65 18.37
CA ASN A 311 -1.48 -21.28 18.91
C ASN A 311 -1.53 -20.99 20.42
N ILE A 312 -2.59 -20.33 20.88
CA ILE A 312 -2.80 -20.05 22.31
C ILE A 312 -3.07 -21.34 23.07
N ASP A 313 -3.88 -22.24 22.52
CA ASP A 313 -4.15 -23.56 23.11
C ASP A 313 -2.86 -24.36 23.31
N GLU A 314 -2.01 -24.41 22.28
CA GLU A 314 -0.69 -25.07 22.35
C GLU A 314 0.23 -24.38 23.39
N TRP A 315 0.27 -23.05 23.39
CA TRP A 315 1.09 -22.27 24.32
C TRP A 315 0.71 -22.51 25.79
N LEU A 316 -0.58 -22.40 26.12
CA LEU A 316 -1.07 -22.50 27.50
C LEU A 316 -1.05 -23.95 28.01
N ARG A 317 -1.21 -24.94 27.13
CA ARG A 317 -1.13 -26.36 27.49
C ARG A 317 0.28 -26.77 27.91
N ASP A 318 1.28 -26.40 27.12
CA ASP A 318 2.66 -26.87 27.31
C ASP A 318 3.53 -25.87 28.10
N ARG A 319 2.96 -24.71 28.51
CA ARG A 319 3.69 -23.54 29.06
C ARG A 319 4.93 -23.23 28.21
N GLY A 320 4.77 -23.39 26.90
CA GLY A 320 5.84 -23.45 25.93
C GLY A 320 6.09 -22.12 25.23
N TYR A 321 6.60 -22.21 24.01
CA TYR A 321 6.84 -21.05 23.15
C TYR A 321 5.57 -20.65 22.40
N VAL A 322 5.23 -19.35 22.44
CA VAL A 322 4.12 -18.77 21.67
C VAL A 322 4.65 -18.11 20.41
N HIS A 323 4.11 -18.51 19.25
CA HIS A 323 4.58 -17.98 17.97
C HIS A 323 3.93 -16.61 17.71
N PRO A 324 4.70 -15.60 17.27
CA PRO A 324 4.13 -14.36 16.81
C PRO A 324 3.57 -14.51 15.38
N PHE A 325 2.44 -13.88 15.12
CA PHE A 325 1.83 -13.83 13.79
C PHE A 325 1.84 -12.42 13.24
N ILE A 326 1.95 -12.31 11.91
CA ILE A 326 1.68 -11.06 11.20
C ILE A 326 0.53 -11.23 10.20
N VAL A 327 -0.56 -10.54 10.47
CA VAL A 327 -1.74 -10.48 9.61
C VAL A 327 -1.52 -9.42 8.54
N ILE A 328 -1.31 -9.87 7.30
CA ILE A 328 -0.99 -9.02 6.15
C ILE A 328 -2.18 -9.00 5.20
N GLY A 329 -2.66 -7.80 4.85
CA GLY A 329 -3.72 -7.67 3.85
C GLY A 329 -3.72 -6.30 3.20
N THR A 330 -4.35 -6.20 2.03
CA THR A 330 -4.40 -4.98 1.23
C THR A 330 -4.88 -3.77 2.04
N PRO A 331 -4.26 -2.58 1.90
CA PRO A 331 -4.76 -1.37 2.53
C PRO A 331 -6.21 -1.09 2.13
N GLY A 332 -7.07 -0.76 3.11
CA GLY A 332 -8.48 -0.48 2.88
C GLY A 332 -9.46 -1.65 3.06
N ILE A 333 -8.98 -2.87 3.34
CA ILE A 333 -9.85 -4.04 3.60
C ILE A 333 -10.46 -4.07 5.02
N GLY A 334 -10.16 -3.09 5.88
CA GLY A 334 -10.71 -3.04 7.24
C GLY A 334 -10.11 -4.05 8.22
N LYS A 335 -8.79 -4.29 8.19
CA LYS A 335 -8.13 -5.21 9.13
C LYS A 335 -8.33 -4.80 10.60
N SER A 336 -8.05 -3.55 10.94
CA SER A 336 -8.25 -3.02 12.30
C SER A 336 -9.73 -2.99 12.69
N PHE A 337 -10.58 -2.58 11.73
CA PHE A 337 -12.04 -2.52 11.84
C PHE A 337 -12.66 -3.87 12.21
N ALA A 338 -12.26 -4.95 11.53
CA ALA A 338 -12.86 -6.28 11.71
C ALA A 338 -11.94 -7.26 12.46
N THR A 339 -10.73 -7.53 11.96
CA THR A 339 -9.81 -8.52 12.57
C THR A 339 -9.37 -8.09 13.95
N GLY A 340 -8.96 -6.83 14.13
CA GLY A 340 -8.55 -6.31 15.44
C GLY A 340 -9.67 -6.42 16.48
N SER A 341 -10.88 -5.98 16.09
CA SER A 341 -12.10 -6.08 16.89
C SER A 341 -12.45 -7.52 17.26
N LEU A 342 -12.44 -8.44 16.30
CA LEU A 342 -12.70 -9.87 16.52
C LEU A 342 -11.68 -10.50 17.47
N LEU A 343 -10.38 -10.30 17.21
CA LEU A 343 -9.32 -10.85 18.04
C LEU A 343 -9.44 -10.36 19.48
N LEU A 344 -9.70 -9.06 19.67
CA LEU A 344 -9.88 -8.51 21.01
C LEU A 344 -11.09 -9.15 21.70
N TYR A 345 -12.24 -9.20 21.02
CA TYR A 345 -13.45 -9.82 21.56
C TYR A 345 -13.20 -11.28 21.97
N GLN A 346 -12.59 -12.06 21.09
CA GLN A 346 -12.35 -13.48 21.33
C GLN A 346 -11.32 -13.71 22.44
N LEU A 347 -10.23 -12.93 22.50
CA LEU A 347 -9.24 -13.02 23.58
C LEU A 347 -9.82 -12.68 24.96
N LEU A 348 -10.77 -11.75 25.04
CA LEU A 348 -11.44 -11.44 26.31
C LEU A 348 -12.37 -12.58 26.77
N HIS A 349 -12.97 -13.31 25.83
CA HIS A 349 -13.84 -14.48 26.07
C HIS A 349 -13.09 -15.82 26.13
N TYR A 350 -11.77 -15.80 25.92
CA TYR A 350 -11.00 -17.03 25.81
C TYR A 350 -11.11 -17.88 27.10
N PRO A 351 -11.38 -19.19 27.05
CA PRO A 351 -11.81 -19.95 28.22
C PRO A 351 -10.81 -20.04 29.38
N SER A 352 -9.51 -19.90 29.11
CA SER A 352 -8.50 -20.02 30.17
C SER A 352 -8.39 -18.75 31.01
N ASP A 353 -8.40 -18.94 32.34
CA ASP A 353 -8.09 -17.90 33.31
C ASP A 353 -6.60 -17.56 33.36
N ASP A 354 -5.70 -18.38 32.79
CA ASP A 354 -4.25 -18.09 32.77
C ASP A 354 -3.95 -16.81 31.98
N LEU A 355 -4.69 -16.55 30.88
CA LEU A 355 -4.56 -15.33 30.11
C LEU A 355 -5.19 -14.15 30.87
N LYS A 356 -4.40 -13.33 31.56
CA LYS A 356 -4.93 -12.25 32.43
C LYS A 356 -5.16 -10.93 31.72
N VAL A 357 -4.39 -10.64 30.68
CA VAL A 357 -4.31 -9.31 30.06
C VAL A 357 -4.32 -9.37 28.54
N VAL A 358 -5.03 -8.44 27.90
CA VAL A 358 -4.93 -8.20 26.45
C VAL A 358 -4.51 -6.76 26.21
N ALA A 359 -3.38 -6.54 25.55
CA ALA A 359 -2.89 -5.21 25.20
C ALA A 359 -3.13 -4.93 23.71
N TYR A 360 -3.90 -3.87 23.40
CA TYR A 360 -4.20 -3.43 22.05
C TYR A 360 -3.43 -2.14 21.75
N PHE A 361 -2.49 -2.18 20.82
CA PHE A 361 -1.72 -1.02 20.37
C PHE A 361 -2.24 -0.50 19.04
N VAL A 362 -2.43 0.82 18.92
CA VAL A 362 -2.94 1.47 17.72
C VAL A 362 -2.55 2.95 17.68
N GLU A 363 -2.14 3.44 16.51
CA GLU A 363 -1.82 4.86 16.29
C GLU A 363 -0.84 5.50 17.29
N GLY A 364 0.12 4.71 17.79
CA GLY A 364 1.09 5.16 18.80
C GLY A 364 0.54 5.22 20.23
N LYS A 365 -0.69 4.74 20.44
CA LYS A 365 -1.40 4.63 21.72
C LYS A 365 -1.61 3.17 22.10
N ALA A 366 -2.09 2.91 23.32
CA ALA A 366 -2.47 1.56 23.74
C ALA A 366 -3.64 1.51 24.71
N TYR A 367 -4.38 0.40 24.65
CA TYR A 367 -5.43 0.02 25.60
C TYR A 367 -5.07 -1.33 26.21
N ILE A 368 -4.92 -1.39 27.54
CA ILE A 368 -4.62 -2.61 28.27
C ILE A 368 -5.87 -3.08 29.01
N PHE A 369 -6.42 -4.22 28.59
CA PHE A 369 -7.61 -4.84 29.16
C PHE A 369 -7.21 -5.85 30.23
N HIS A 370 -7.62 -5.61 31.47
CA HIS A 370 -7.44 -6.54 32.59
C HIS A 370 -8.68 -7.41 32.72
N ARG A 371 -8.56 -8.72 32.48
CA ARG A 371 -9.72 -9.64 32.40
C ARG A 371 -10.36 -9.91 33.77
N GLU A 372 -9.54 -10.10 34.81
CA GLU A 372 -10.02 -10.35 36.18
C GLU A 372 -10.73 -9.13 36.77
N GLU A 373 -10.09 -7.96 36.66
CA GLU A 373 -10.58 -6.70 37.21
C GLU A 373 -11.66 -6.05 36.33
N ARG A 374 -11.86 -6.55 35.10
CA ARG A 374 -12.79 -6.03 34.10
C ARG A 374 -12.64 -4.52 33.84
N ARG A 375 -11.41 -4.04 33.80
CA ARG A 375 -11.08 -2.63 33.53
C ARG A 375 -10.13 -2.45 32.35
N VAL A 376 -10.09 -1.24 31.80
CA VAL A 376 -9.23 -0.88 30.66
C VAL A 376 -8.40 0.34 31.02
N VAL A 377 -7.09 0.25 30.81
CA VAL A 377 -6.16 1.37 30.99
C VAL A 377 -5.67 1.85 29.65
N TYR A 378 -5.88 3.14 29.37
CA TYR A 378 -5.41 3.83 28.19
C TYR A 378 -4.07 4.52 28.43
N TYR A 379 -3.22 4.44 27.42
CA TYR A 379 -1.93 5.10 27.37
C TYR A 379 -1.82 5.90 26.07
N GLU A 380 -1.63 7.22 26.22
CA GLU A 380 -1.39 8.13 25.09
C GLU A 380 -0.08 7.81 24.36
N GLU A 381 0.89 7.23 25.07
CA GLU A 381 2.20 6.89 24.53
C GLU A 381 2.47 5.38 24.55
N GLN A 382 2.69 4.80 23.36
CA GLN A 382 3.02 3.39 23.18
C GLN A 382 4.21 2.93 24.04
N ARG A 383 5.25 3.76 24.17
CA ARG A 383 6.44 3.41 24.97
C ARG A 383 6.11 3.23 26.45
N VAL A 384 5.18 4.02 26.97
CA VAL A 384 4.73 3.92 28.37
C VAL A 384 3.93 2.63 28.56
N ALA A 385 3.02 2.32 27.64
CA ALA A 385 2.27 1.06 27.67
C ALA A 385 3.20 -0.16 27.62
N LEU A 386 4.20 -0.17 26.74
CA LEU A 386 5.18 -1.26 26.66
C LEU A 386 5.99 -1.45 27.94
N ARG A 387 6.30 -0.37 28.68
CA ARG A 387 6.95 -0.49 30.00
C ARG A 387 6.03 -1.20 31.00
N ASN A 388 4.73 -0.89 31.00
CA ASN A 388 3.76 -1.55 31.87
C ASN A 388 3.57 -3.03 31.50
N VAL A 389 3.52 -3.36 30.21
CA VAL A 389 3.54 -4.77 29.74
C VAL A 389 4.76 -5.51 30.26
N ASN A 390 5.95 -4.93 30.15
CA ASN A 390 7.18 -5.55 30.66
C ASN A 390 7.20 -5.69 32.20
N ASP A 391 6.60 -4.76 32.94
CA ASP A 391 6.44 -4.89 34.39
C ASP A 391 5.50 -6.06 34.75
N MET A 392 4.37 -6.17 34.05
CA MET A 392 3.44 -7.29 34.22
C MET A 392 4.11 -8.63 33.93
N ILE A 393 4.91 -8.72 32.87
CA ILE A 393 5.71 -9.93 32.55
C ILE A 393 6.67 -10.29 33.70
N ARG A 394 7.38 -9.30 34.28
CA ARG A 394 8.28 -9.55 35.43
C ARG A 394 7.56 -10.06 36.66
N ARG A 395 6.28 -9.71 36.80
CA ARG A 395 5.39 -10.18 37.87
C ARG A 395 4.76 -11.55 37.57
N GLY A 396 5.08 -12.16 36.42
CA GLY A 396 4.55 -13.46 36.02
C GLY A 396 3.13 -13.40 35.47
N ILE A 397 2.66 -12.23 35.03
CA ILE A 397 1.32 -12.08 34.43
C ILE A 397 1.39 -12.48 32.96
N GLU A 398 0.57 -13.45 32.57
CA GLU A 398 0.43 -13.88 31.19
C GLU A 398 -0.60 -13.01 30.45
N GLY A 399 -0.29 -12.65 29.20
CA GLY A 399 -1.11 -11.77 28.40
C GLY A 399 -0.86 -11.93 26.91
N TYR A 400 -1.67 -11.23 26.11
CA TYR A 400 -1.61 -11.28 24.65
C TYR A 400 -1.56 -9.86 24.08
N ILE A 401 -0.82 -9.66 22.98
CA ILE A 401 -0.66 -8.37 22.31
C ILE A 401 -1.33 -8.41 20.94
N ILE A 402 -2.25 -7.48 20.70
CA ILE A 402 -2.69 -7.09 19.37
C ILE A 402 -1.98 -5.78 19.02
N PHE A 403 -1.23 -5.77 17.92
CA PHE A 403 -0.47 -4.59 17.52
C PHE A 403 -0.88 -4.14 16.12
N ASP A 404 -1.64 -3.05 16.05
CA ASP A 404 -2.03 -2.44 14.78
C ASP A 404 -0.98 -1.44 14.29
N ILE A 405 -0.26 -1.82 13.23
CA ILE A 405 0.88 -1.05 12.73
C ILE A 405 0.38 0.16 11.92
N SER A 406 0.70 1.34 12.43
CA SER A 406 0.45 2.64 11.83
C SER A 406 1.76 3.35 11.49
N GLU A 407 1.70 4.53 10.87
CA GLU A 407 2.88 5.37 10.63
C GLU A 407 3.52 5.90 11.92
N ASN A 408 2.71 6.05 12.98
CA ASN A 408 3.15 6.52 14.30
C ASN A 408 3.73 5.38 15.16
N SER A 409 3.71 4.14 14.67
CA SER A 409 4.23 2.99 15.40
C SER A 409 5.75 3.07 15.50
N VAL A 410 6.27 3.03 16.72
CA VAL A 410 7.71 3.07 17.00
C VAL A 410 8.14 1.77 17.68
N HIS A 411 9.41 1.37 17.58
CA HIS A 411 9.96 0.26 18.39
C HIS A 411 9.18 -1.06 18.29
N VAL A 412 8.60 -1.37 17.12
CA VAL A 412 7.86 -2.63 16.92
C VAL A 412 8.78 -3.84 17.17
N GLY A 413 10.08 -3.72 16.86
CA GLY A 413 11.08 -4.75 17.18
C GLY A 413 11.37 -4.98 18.68
N ASP A 414 10.89 -4.11 19.57
CA ASP A 414 11.12 -4.21 21.03
C ASP A 414 9.96 -4.91 21.76
N LEU A 415 8.99 -5.48 21.03
CA LEU A 415 7.89 -6.24 21.64
C LEU A 415 8.41 -7.48 22.40
N PRO A 416 7.79 -7.82 23.55
CA PRO A 416 8.31 -8.85 24.44
C PRO A 416 8.22 -10.27 23.87
N TYR A 417 9.10 -11.16 24.33
CA TYR A 417 9.11 -12.57 23.93
C TYR A 417 8.10 -13.44 24.68
N ALA A 418 7.74 -13.04 25.90
CA ALA A 418 6.98 -13.85 26.85
C ALA A 418 5.46 -13.90 26.59
N TRP A 419 4.93 -12.98 25.79
CA TRP A 419 3.50 -12.90 25.47
C TRP A 419 3.26 -13.26 24.00
N GLY A 420 2.08 -13.80 23.71
CA GLY A 420 1.62 -13.99 22.33
C GLY A 420 1.40 -12.66 21.63
N ILE A 421 1.68 -12.59 20.32
CA ILE A 421 1.61 -11.35 19.55
C ILE A 421 0.95 -11.61 18.20
N VAL A 422 -0.05 -10.80 17.86
CA VAL A 422 -0.55 -10.63 16.50
C VAL A 422 -0.30 -9.21 16.04
N LEU A 423 0.49 -9.05 14.98
CA LEU A 423 0.69 -7.77 14.31
C LEU A 423 -0.27 -7.65 13.14
N ILE A 424 -0.97 -6.53 13.02
CA ILE A 424 -1.83 -6.21 11.88
C ILE A 424 -1.07 -5.21 11.00
N SER A 425 -0.86 -5.55 9.72
CA SER A 425 -0.07 -4.70 8.82
C SER A 425 -0.53 -4.69 7.38
N SER A 426 -0.17 -3.62 6.68
CA SER A 426 -0.16 -3.58 5.21
C SER A 426 1.01 -4.41 4.65
N PRO A 427 1.01 -4.79 3.37
CA PRO A 427 2.08 -5.60 2.76
C PRO A 427 3.45 -4.90 2.65
N ASN A 428 3.61 -3.68 3.17
CA ASN A 428 4.89 -2.98 3.17
C ASN A 428 5.84 -3.58 4.23
N VAL A 429 6.79 -4.38 3.75
CA VAL A 429 7.77 -5.12 4.56
C VAL A 429 8.55 -4.22 5.51
N LYS A 430 8.88 -2.99 5.13
CA LYS A 430 9.68 -2.09 5.98
C LYS A 430 9.01 -1.79 7.31
N LYS A 431 7.68 -1.79 7.36
CA LYS A 431 6.92 -1.52 8.59
C LYS A 431 7.12 -2.56 9.69
N TYR A 432 7.51 -3.77 9.33
CA TYR A 432 7.68 -4.88 10.27
C TYR A 432 9.03 -5.61 10.11
N HIS A 433 9.91 -5.10 9.25
CA HIS A 433 11.21 -5.71 8.97
C HIS A 433 12.07 -5.87 10.24
N GLU A 434 12.08 -4.86 11.11
CA GLU A 434 12.83 -4.96 12.37
C GLU A 434 12.29 -6.04 13.30
N PHE A 435 10.96 -6.22 13.32
CA PHE A 435 10.31 -7.26 14.11
C PHE A 435 10.65 -8.64 13.56
N THR A 436 10.44 -8.88 12.27
CA THR A 436 10.71 -10.20 11.65
C THR A 436 12.20 -10.54 11.64
N LYS A 437 13.10 -9.55 11.60
CA LYS A 437 14.54 -9.77 11.75
C LYS A 437 14.91 -10.32 13.13
N ARG A 438 14.23 -9.87 14.19
CA ARG A 438 14.44 -10.32 15.58
C ARG A 438 13.65 -11.57 15.96
N ARG A 439 12.51 -11.77 15.30
CA ARG A 439 11.57 -12.89 15.46
C ARG A 439 11.45 -13.64 14.13
N GLN A 440 12.50 -14.38 13.76
CA GLN A 440 12.56 -15.08 12.46
C GLN A 440 11.52 -16.20 12.33
N ASP A 441 10.96 -16.63 13.44
CA ASP A 441 9.87 -17.58 13.60
C ASP A 441 8.47 -16.97 13.37
N THR A 442 8.38 -15.66 13.07
CA THR A 442 7.10 -14.99 12.81
C THR A 442 6.42 -15.58 11.57
N LEU A 443 5.17 -16.02 11.73
CA LEU A 443 4.40 -16.63 10.64
C LEU A 443 3.43 -15.61 10.00
N PRO A 444 3.46 -15.43 8.67
CA PRO A 444 2.53 -14.53 8.00
C PRO A 444 1.16 -15.18 7.81
N ILE A 445 0.11 -14.40 8.08
CA ILE A 445 -1.29 -14.74 7.80
C ILE A 445 -1.79 -13.74 6.74
N TYR A 446 -1.88 -14.19 5.50
CA TYR A 446 -2.34 -13.37 4.38
C TYR A 446 -3.87 -13.31 4.31
N MET A 447 -4.46 -12.12 4.24
CA MET A 447 -5.90 -11.91 4.16
C MET A 447 -6.35 -11.50 2.76
N ASN A 448 -7.42 -12.14 2.28
CA ASN A 448 -8.09 -11.75 1.04
C ASN A 448 -8.94 -10.47 1.21
N CYS A 449 -9.18 -9.79 0.08
CA CYS A 449 -10.08 -8.64 0.00
C CYS A 449 -11.56 -9.05 0.15
N TYR A 450 -12.47 -8.08 0.05
CA TYR A 450 -13.91 -8.36 0.13
C TYR A 450 -14.42 -9.06 -1.14
N GLU A 451 -15.47 -9.85 -0.97
CA GLU A 451 -16.24 -10.46 -2.04
C GLU A 451 -17.57 -9.72 -2.27
N ASP A 452 -18.16 -9.90 -3.45
CA ASP A 452 -19.42 -9.26 -3.82
C ASP A 452 -20.55 -9.57 -2.83
N ALA A 453 -20.64 -10.83 -2.35
CA ALA A 453 -21.63 -11.23 -1.36
C ALA A 453 -21.44 -10.49 -0.03
N GLU A 454 -20.21 -10.28 0.41
CA GLU A 454 -19.88 -9.55 1.64
C GLU A 454 -20.24 -8.06 1.52
N PHE A 455 -20.02 -7.46 0.35
CA PHE A 455 -20.47 -6.09 0.08
C PHE A 455 -21.99 -5.94 0.06
N LYS A 456 -22.70 -6.90 -0.54
CA LYS A 456 -24.17 -6.93 -0.48
C LYS A 456 -24.65 -7.06 0.96
N ALA A 457 -24.00 -7.90 1.76
CA ALA A 457 -24.34 -8.10 3.16
C ALA A 457 -24.13 -6.81 3.99
N ALA A 458 -23.00 -6.12 3.80
CA ALA A 458 -22.75 -4.81 4.42
C ALA A 458 -23.82 -3.78 4.04
N LEU A 459 -24.17 -3.69 2.76
CA LEU A 459 -25.19 -2.76 2.28
C LEU A 459 -26.58 -3.08 2.88
N VAL A 460 -26.94 -4.37 2.95
CA VAL A 460 -28.18 -4.86 3.57
C VAL A 460 -28.21 -4.50 5.06
N TRP A 461 -27.12 -4.74 5.78
CA TRP A 461 -26.99 -4.37 7.20
C TRP A 461 -27.23 -2.87 7.42
N GLU A 462 -26.50 -2.03 6.70
CA GLU A 462 -26.58 -0.57 6.84
C GLU A 462 -28.00 -0.04 6.56
N ARG A 463 -28.62 -0.49 5.47
CA ARG A 463 -30.00 -0.08 5.12
C ARG A 463 -31.05 -0.65 6.07
N HIS A 464 -30.87 -1.89 6.52
CA HIS A 464 -31.78 -2.51 7.48
C HIS A 464 -31.83 -1.70 8.77
N TRP A 465 -30.66 -1.34 9.31
CA TRP A 465 -30.61 -0.61 10.57
C TRP A 465 -31.06 0.85 10.45
N GLN A 466 -30.85 1.49 9.31
CA GLN A 466 -31.47 2.80 9.02
C GLN A 466 -33.01 2.75 9.05
N VAL A 467 -33.60 1.67 8.52
CA VAL A 467 -35.05 1.46 8.56
C VAL A 467 -35.52 1.18 9.99
N VAL A 468 -34.85 0.29 10.72
CA VAL A 468 -35.17 -0.02 12.13
C VAL A 468 -35.07 1.22 13.01
N LYS A 469 -34.04 2.06 12.81
CA LYS A 469 -33.86 3.35 13.51
C LYS A 469 -34.77 4.47 13.02
N LYS A 470 -35.67 4.21 12.05
CA LYS A 470 -36.57 5.20 11.43
C LYS A 470 -35.84 6.40 10.81
N GLN A 471 -34.58 6.23 10.43
CA GLN A 471 -33.78 7.23 9.72
C GLN A 471 -34.16 7.27 8.23
N LYS A 472 -34.66 6.15 7.70
CA LYS A 472 -35.13 6.00 6.32
C LYS A 472 -36.41 5.17 6.29
N ARG A 473 -37.36 5.52 5.43
CA ARG A 473 -38.57 4.71 5.26
C ARG A 473 -38.26 3.47 4.43
N PHE A 474 -38.97 2.38 4.68
CA PHE A 474 -38.79 1.12 3.97
C PHE A 474 -38.99 1.27 2.45
N GLU A 475 -39.93 2.11 2.02
CA GLU A 475 -40.25 2.37 0.62
C GLU A 475 -39.13 3.11 -0.13
N ASP A 476 -38.35 3.93 0.59
CA ASP A 476 -37.28 4.74 0.02
C ASP A 476 -35.95 3.97 -0.15
N VAL A 477 -35.89 2.73 0.35
CA VAL A 477 -34.71 1.86 0.20
C VAL A 477 -34.73 1.19 -1.17
N ASN A 478 -33.73 1.50 -2.00
CA ASN A 478 -33.49 0.87 -3.28
C ASN A 478 -32.10 0.21 -3.30
N LEU A 479 -32.04 -1.00 -2.74
CA LEU A 479 -30.79 -1.76 -2.64
C LEU A 479 -30.24 -2.21 -3.99
N GLU A 480 -31.09 -2.42 -4.99
CA GLU A 480 -30.64 -2.78 -6.34
C GLU A 480 -29.86 -1.63 -6.98
N ASN A 481 -30.34 -0.39 -6.85
CA ASN A 481 -29.64 0.79 -7.30
C ASN A 481 -28.36 1.05 -6.48
N ASP A 482 -28.45 0.94 -5.15
CA ASP A 482 -27.27 1.09 -4.28
C ASP A 482 -26.19 0.05 -4.63
N TRP A 483 -26.57 -1.20 -4.89
CA TRP A 483 -25.66 -2.26 -5.33
C TRP A 483 -25.05 -1.97 -6.70
N LYS A 484 -25.82 -1.42 -7.65
CA LYS A 484 -25.29 -1.02 -8.96
C LYS A 484 -24.19 0.03 -8.82
N VAL A 485 -24.42 1.07 -8.00
CA VAL A 485 -23.42 2.09 -7.70
C VAL A 485 -22.20 1.47 -7.02
N LEU A 486 -22.41 0.60 -6.03
CA LEU A 486 -21.33 -0.08 -5.32
C LEU A 486 -20.47 -0.93 -6.26
N LYS A 487 -21.10 -1.65 -7.19
CA LYS A 487 -20.43 -2.47 -8.20
C LYS A 487 -19.58 -1.63 -9.15
N GLU A 488 -20.11 -0.49 -9.62
CA GLU A 488 -19.33 0.47 -10.43
C GLU A 488 -18.10 0.98 -9.65
N ARG A 489 -18.24 1.24 -8.35
CA ARG A 489 -17.10 1.63 -7.49
C ARG A 489 -16.08 0.51 -7.35
N ILE A 490 -16.51 -0.74 -7.15
CA ILE A 490 -15.64 -1.93 -7.09
C ILE A 490 -14.88 -2.11 -8.41
N ASP A 491 -15.56 -1.95 -9.55
CA ASP A 491 -14.94 -2.05 -10.88
C ASP A 491 -13.85 -0.99 -11.10
N MET A 492 -14.01 0.19 -10.49
CA MET A 492 -13.04 1.29 -10.57
C MET A 492 -11.86 1.12 -9.62
N VAL A 493 -12.09 0.96 -8.31
CA VAL A 493 -11.03 1.03 -7.28
C VAL A 493 -10.76 -0.29 -6.56
N GLY A 494 -11.48 -1.36 -6.93
CA GLY A 494 -11.34 -2.71 -6.40
C GLY A 494 -12.18 -2.96 -5.14
N PRO A 495 -12.16 -4.20 -4.64
CA PRO A 495 -12.98 -4.64 -3.51
C PRO A 495 -12.42 -4.18 -2.14
N LEU A 496 -12.37 -2.86 -1.95
CA LEU A 496 -11.79 -2.19 -0.79
C LEU A 496 -12.87 -1.36 -0.06
N PRO A 497 -13.49 -1.88 1.02
CA PRO A 497 -14.56 -1.22 1.76
C PRO A 497 -14.29 0.24 2.12
N ARG A 498 -13.05 0.56 2.54
CA ARG A 498 -12.65 1.93 2.89
C ARG A 498 -12.97 2.96 1.81
N TYR A 499 -12.92 2.58 0.53
CA TYR A 499 -13.16 3.48 -0.59
C TYR A 499 -14.53 3.25 -1.23
N VAL A 500 -14.96 1.99 -1.30
CA VAL A 500 -16.20 1.59 -1.96
C VAL A 500 -17.43 2.02 -1.15
N LEU A 501 -17.41 1.84 0.18
CA LEU A 501 -18.49 2.24 1.09
C LEU A 501 -18.35 3.68 1.61
N ALA A 502 -17.29 4.40 1.25
CA ALA A 502 -17.11 5.78 1.69
C ALA A 502 -18.01 6.78 0.96
N GLY A 503 -18.10 7.99 1.49
CA GLY A 503 -18.76 9.11 0.84
C GLY A 503 -18.09 9.48 -0.48
N GLN A 504 -18.82 10.21 -1.33
CA GLN A 504 -18.44 10.51 -2.70
C GLN A 504 -17.04 11.13 -2.82
N ALA A 505 -16.69 12.12 -1.98
CA ALA A 505 -15.39 12.79 -2.03
C ALA A 505 -14.20 11.85 -1.78
N THR A 506 -14.32 10.91 -0.84
CA THR A 506 -13.27 9.93 -0.55
C THR A 506 -13.11 8.92 -1.69
N PHE A 507 -14.23 8.50 -2.29
CA PHE A 507 -14.22 7.65 -3.47
C PHE A 507 -13.56 8.34 -4.67
N GLU A 508 -13.94 9.58 -4.98
CA GLU A 508 -13.38 10.37 -6.09
C GLU A 508 -11.88 10.63 -5.90
N LYS A 509 -11.46 10.95 -4.67
CA LYS A 509 -10.02 11.08 -4.34
C LYS A 509 -9.28 9.78 -4.69
N ARG A 510 -9.84 8.62 -4.32
CA ARG A 510 -9.24 7.33 -4.64
C ARG A 510 -9.18 7.06 -6.14
N VAL A 511 -10.22 7.41 -6.89
CA VAL A 511 -10.20 7.30 -8.37
C VAL A 511 -9.05 8.13 -8.94
N SER A 512 -8.92 9.39 -8.52
CA SER A 512 -7.84 10.28 -8.98
C SER A 512 -6.44 9.75 -8.63
N GLU A 513 -6.28 9.16 -7.44
CA GLU A 513 -5.05 8.47 -7.04
C GLU A 513 -4.71 7.29 -7.97
N VAL A 514 -5.70 6.47 -8.31
CA VAL A 514 -5.54 5.32 -9.23
C VAL A 514 -5.15 5.79 -10.62
N GLU A 515 -5.85 6.78 -11.17
CA GLU A 515 -5.53 7.37 -12.48
C GLU A 515 -4.13 7.99 -12.50
N THR A 516 -3.76 8.68 -11.42
CA THR A 516 -2.42 9.25 -11.27
C THR A 516 -1.35 8.17 -11.22
N ALA A 517 -1.57 7.08 -10.47
CA ALA A 517 -0.65 5.94 -10.43
C ALA A 517 -0.52 5.28 -11.81
N LEU A 518 -1.62 5.08 -12.54
CA LEU A 518 -1.61 4.59 -13.93
C LEU A 518 -0.82 5.50 -14.87
N ARG A 519 -0.95 6.83 -14.71
CA ARG A 519 -0.22 7.82 -15.52
C ARG A 519 1.27 7.83 -15.23
N LEU A 520 1.67 7.69 -13.96
CA LEU A 520 3.07 7.72 -13.52
C LEU A 520 3.83 6.41 -13.75
N MET A 521 3.14 5.31 -14.03
CA MET A 521 3.80 4.06 -14.39
C MET A 521 4.67 4.23 -15.65
N ARG A 522 5.93 3.77 -15.54
CA ARG A 522 6.91 3.81 -16.63
C ARG A 522 6.45 2.94 -17.80
N ASP A 523 6.78 3.35 -19.03
CA ASP A 523 6.50 2.61 -20.27
C ASP A 523 7.47 1.41 -20.48
N GLU A 524 7.77 0.66 -19.41
CA GLU A 524 8.70 -0.47 -19.46
C GLU A 524 7.99 -1.78 -19.10
N LEU A 525 7.89 -2.71 -20.06
CA LEU A 525 7.27 -4.04 -19.88
C LEU A 525 7.80 -4.78 -18.64
N GLY A 526 9.11 -4.68 -18.38
CA GLY A 526 9.77 -5.32 -17.24
C GLY A 526 9.38 -4.72 -15.87
N TYR A 527 8.93 -3.46 -15.81
CA TYR A 527 8.38 -2.90 -14.57
C TYR A 527 6.99 -3.50 -14.28
N TYR A 528 6.11 -3.57 -15.29
CA TYR A 528 4.77 -4.15 -15.12
C TYR A 528 4.81 -5.62 -14.69
N MET A 529 5.69 -6.42 -15.30
CA MET A 529 5.85 -7.83 -14.93
C MET A 529 6.35 -7.98 -13.49
N ARG A 530 7.29 -7.13 -13.04
CA ARG A 530 7.77 -7.15 -11.64
C ARG A 530 6.68 -6.82 -10.64
N VAL A 531 5.85 -5.81 -10.90
CA VAL A 531 4.77 -5.41 -9.99
C VAL A 531 3.70 -6.50 -9.83
N LEU A 532 3.39 -7.22 -10.91
CA LEU A 532 2.34 -8.25 -10.91
C LEU A 532 2.83 -9.63 -10.46
N ASP A 533 4.08 -10.00 -10.75
CA ASP A 533 4.59 -11.35 -10.50
C ASP A 533 5.34 -11.48 -9.16
N ASN A 534 5.62 -10.37 -8.47
CA ASN A 534 6.36 -10.40 -7.21
C ASN A 534 5.42 -10.54 -5.98
N PRO A 535 5.55 -11.60 -5.17
CA PRO A 535 4.74 -11.81 -3.98
C PRO A 535 5.06 -10.89 -2.79
N HIS A 536 6.19 -10.15 -2.82
CA HIS A 536 6.74 -9.48 -1.63
C HIS A 536 7.20 -8.02 -1.81
N GLU A 537 7.30 -7.51 -3.04
CA GLU A 537 7.76 -6.13 -3.28
C GLU A 537 6.60 -5.17 -3.53
N TRP A 538 6.12 -4.52 -2.46
CA TRP A 538 5.32 -3.31 -2.59
C TRP A 538 6.26 -2.11 -2.53
N HIS A 539 6.37 -1.36 -3.63
CA HIS A 539 7.30 -0.23 -3.71
C HIS A 539 6.85 0.94 -2.82
N GLU A 540 7.83 1.70 -2.33
CA GLU A 540 7.65 2.82 -1.39
C GLU A 540 7.01 4.07 -1.98
N ASP A 541 6.88 4.15 -3.31
CA ASP A 541 6.37 5.34 -4.00
C ASP A 541 4.85 5.56 -3.79
N GLY A 542 4.20 4.71 -3.00
CA GLY A 542 2.78 4.80 -2.70
C GLY A 542 1.88 4.49 -3.89
N THR A 543 2.41 3.95 -4.99
CA THR A 543 1.64 3.63 -6.21
C THR A 543 1.15 2.19 -6.23
N THR A 544 1.93 1.24 -5.69
CA THR A 544 1.62 -0.20 -5.79
C THR A 544 0.26 -0.54 -5.20
N HIS A 545 -0.06 -0.05 -4.00
CA HIS A 545 -1.35 -0.32 -3.35
C HIS A 545 -2.57 0.29 -4.06
N LYS A 546 -2.38 1.16 -5.05
CA LYS A 546 -3.44 1.71 -5.92
C LYS A 546 -3.76 0.76 -7.07
N LEU A 547 -2.81 -0.06 -7.48
CA LEU A 547 -2.87 -0.85 -8.71
C LEU A 547 -2.96 -2.36 -8.46
N VAL A 548 -2.38 -2.83 -7.35
CA VAL A 548 -2.42 -4.24 -6.96
C VAL A 548 -3.04 -4.47 -5.59
N LYS A 549 -3.66 -5.63 -5.46
CA LYS A 549 -4.21 -6.22 -4.25
C LYS A 549 -3.53 -7.55 -3.97
N LEU A 550 -3.64 -7.98 -2.72
CA LEU A 550 -3.08 -9.22 -2.23
C LEU A 550 -4.13 -10.33 -2.37
N VAL A 551 -3.71 -11.48 -2.90
CA VAL A 551 -4.56 -12.66 -3.02
C VAL A 551 -3.81 -13.88 -2.51
N ARG A 552 -4.46 -14.65 -1.63
CA ARG A 552 -3.99 -15.96 -1.18
C ARG A 552 -4.19 -16.97 -2.30
N CYS A 553 -3.13 -17.66 -2.68
CA CYS A 553 -3.14 -18.70 -3.70
C CYS A 553 -2.46 -19.96 -3.14
N GLU A 554 -2.88 -21.13 -3.60
CA GLU A 554 -2.10 -22.35 -3.40
C GLU A 554 -1.21 -22.60 -4.62
N VAL A 555 0.08 -22.74 -4.38
CA VAL A 555 1.09 -22.98 -5.41
C VAL A 555 1.91 -24.19 -4.98
N LYS A 556 1.86 -25.28 -5.75
CA LYS A 556 2.61 -26.52 -5.48
C LYS A 556 2.37 -27.08 -4.06
N GLY A 557 1.13 -27.03 -3.57
CA GLY A 557 0.78 -27.52 -2.22
C GLY A 557 1.24 -26.62 -1.08
N LYS A 558 1.64 -25.37 -1.35
CA LYS A 558 1.98 -24.36 -0.35
C LYS A 558 1.10 -23.14 -0.53
N PHE A 559 0.60 -22.61 0.57
CA PHE A 559 -0.10 -21.34 0.58
C PHE A 559 0.89 -20.19 0.45
N GLU A 560 0.70 -19.38 -0.59
CA GLU A 560 1.51 -18.21 -0.89
C GLU A 560 0.59 -17.01 -1.13
N CYS A 561 1.16 -15.82 -1.03
CA CYS A 561 0.50 -14.58 -1.43
C CYS A 561 0.97 -14.21 -2.84
N ARG A 562 0.06 -13.72 -3.68
CA ARG A 562 0.43 -13.09 -4.96
C ARG A 562 -0.23 -11.72 -5.09
N ASN A 563 0.49 -10.82 -5.76
CA ASN A 563 -0.11 -9.58 -6.22
C ASN A 563 -1.04 -9.89 -7.40
N ARG A 564 -2.25 -9.33 -7.37
CA ARG A 564 -3.17 -9.30 -8.51
C ARG A 564 -3.62 -7.87 -8.74
N VAL A 565 -4.09 -7.57 -9.94
CA VAL A 565 -4.65 -6.26 -10.23
C VAL A 565 -5.84 -5.95 -9.32
N THR A 566 -5.89 -4.72 -8.80
CA THR A 566 -6.90 -4.31 -7.80
C THR A 566 -8.31 -4.32 -8.35
N SER A 567 -8.51 -3.83 -9.59
CA SER A 567 -9.83 -3.61 -10.19
C SER A 567 -9.87 -3.93 -11.69
N VAL A 568 -11.08 -4.08 -12.23
CA VAL A 568 -11.31 -4.31 -13.67
C VAL A 568 -10.84 -3.12 -14.50
N TYR A 569 -11.05 -1.90 -14.02
CA TYR A 569 -10.55 -0.68 -14.66
C TYR A 569 -9.03 -0.68 -14.78
N VAL A 570 -8.32 -0.94 -13.67
CA VAL A 570 -6.85 -0.99 -13.67
C VAL A 570 -6.36 -2.09 -14.59
N LEU A 571 -7.03 -3.26 -14.63
CA LEU A 571 -6.66 -4.36 -15.52
C LEU A 571 -6.75 -3.95 -16.99
N LYS A 572 -7.84 -3.28 -17.38
CA LYS A 572 -8.04 -2.79 -18.76
C LYS A 572 -6.96 -1.77 -19.14
N GLU A 573 -6.66 -0.83 -18.25
CA GLU A 573 -5.64 0.20 -18.49
C GLU A 573 -4.22 -0.37 -18.53
N LEU A 574 -3.91 -1.33 -17.66
CA LEU A 574 -2.65 -2.08 -17.69
C LEU A 574 -2.51 -2.87 -18.99
N ALA A 575 -3.54 -3.60 -19.40
CA ALA A 575 -3.53 -4.35 -20.66
C ALA A 575 -3.32 -3.43 -21.87
N ARG A 576 -3.95 -2.24 -21.88
CA ARG A 576 -3.74 -1.21 -22.91
C ARG A 576 -2.29 -0.72 -22.93
N LYS A 577 -1.70 -0.42 -21.77
CA LYS A 577 -0.30 0.01 -21.65
C LYS A 577 0.69 -1.08 -22.04
N LEU A 578 0.46 -2.34 -21.63
CA LEU A 578 1.29 -3.48 -22.04
C LEU A 578 1.28 -3.67 -23.56
N ARG A 579 0.10 -3.60 -24.19
CA ARG A 579 -0.02 -3.67 -25.66
C ARG A 579 0.77 -2.54 -26.33
N ALA A 580 0.62 -1.31 -25.85
CA ALA A 580 1.37 -0.16 -26.37
C ALA A 580 2.88 -0.32 -26.21
N ALA A 581 3.36 -0.78 -25.05
CA ALA A 581 4.77 -1.01 -24.80
C ALA A 581 5.33 -2.14 -25.68
N HIS A 582 4.59 -3.24 -25.85
CA HIS A 582 4.96 -4.35 -26.73
C HIS A 582 5.09 -3.88 -28.19
N LEU A 583 4.11 -3.11 -28.68
CA LEU A 583 4.15 -2.50 -30.01
C LEU A 583 5.39 -1.63 -30.21
N LYS A 584 5.69 -0.74 -29.24
CA LYS A 584 6.87 0.14 -29.29
C LYS A 584 8.18 -0.67 -29.32
N VAL A 585 8.35 -1.64 -28.42
CA VAL A 585 9.57 -2.44 -28.31
C VAL A 585 9.82 -3.25 -29.59
N ASN A 586 8.80 -3.92 -30.12
CA ASN A 586 8.97 -4.70 -31.33
C ASN A 586 9.26 -3.80 -32.54
N LEU A 587 8.56 -2.67 -32.67
CA LEU A 587 8.81 -1.69 -33.74
C LEU A 587 10.27 -1.22 -33.69
N ILE A 588 10.76 -0.81 -32.51
CA ILE A 588 12.17 -0.41 -32.29
C ILE A 588 13.14 -1.55 -32.65
N TYR A 589 12.91 -2.78 -32.16
CA TYR A 589 13.78 -3.92 -32.42
C TYR A 589 13.92 -4.22 -33.91
N HIS A 590 12.80 -4.27 -34.64
CA HIS A 590 12.83 -4.60 -36.07
C HIS A 590 13.44 -3.47 -36.92
N ILE A 591 13.30 -2.21 -36.51
CA ILE A 591 13.96 -1.05 -37.11
C ILE A 591 15.48 -1.08 -36.86
N LEU A 592 15.90 -1.26 -35.60
CA LEU A 592 17.33 -1.27 -35.22
C LEU A 592 18.09 -2.46 -35.80
N CYS A 593 17.44 -3.62 -35.95
CA CYS A 593 18.06 -4.79 -36.57
C CYS A 593 18.10 -4.72 -38.11
N GLY A 594 17.62 -3.62 -38.74
CA GLY A 594 17.60 -3.46 -40.20
C GLY A 594 16.75 -4.49 -40.93
N ALA A 595 15.93 -5.26 -40.21
CA ALA A 595 15.13 -6.35 -40.74
C ALA A 595 13.75 -5.82 -41.18
N LEU A 596 13.76 -4.94 -42.19
CA LEU A 596 12.55 -4.31 -42.76
C LEU A 596 11.49 -5.36 -43.16
N GLU A 597 11.93 -6.53 -43.65
CA GLU A 597 11.08 -7.68 -43.97
C GLU A 597 10.32 -8.25 -42.74
N LYS A 598 10.89 -8.12 -41.52
CA LYS A 598 10.26 -8.56 -40.27
C LYS A 598 9.33 -7.50 -39.67
N CYS A 599 9.56 -6.20 -39.93
CA CYS A 599 8.57 -5.15 -39.68
C CYS A 599 7.27 -5.43 -40.44
N ALA A 600 7.38 -5.93 -41.68
CA ALA A 600 6.26 -6.33 -42.53
C ALA A 600 5.30 -7.33 -41.90
N VAL A 601 5.89 -8.38 -41.33
CA VAL A 601 5.16 -9.53 -40.75
C VAL A 601 4.44 -9.08 -39.50
N LEU A 602 5.10 -8.28 -38.65
CA LEU A 602 4.44 -7.66 -37.51
C LEU A 602 3.35 -6.66 -37.91
N LEU A 603 3.50 -5.95 -39.02
CA LEU A 603 2.49 -5.02 -39.52
C LEU A 603 1.26 -5.76 -40.06
N GLU A 604 1.41 -6.90 -40.71
CA GLU A 604 0.28 -7.77 -41.03
C GLU A 604 -0.44 -8.24 -39.75
N GLU A 605 0.29 -8.56 -38.69
CA GLU A 605 -0.28 -9.00 -37.40
C GLU A 605 -0.88 -7.86 -36.55
N LEU A 606 -0.33 -6.64 -36.60
CA LEU A 606 -0.59 -5.52 -35.67
C LEU A 606 -1.08 -4.23 -36.34
N SER A 607 -1.32 -4.24 -37.66
CA SER A 607 -1.77 -3.08 -38.47
C SER A 607 -3.02 -2.38 -37.95
N LEU A 608 -3.95 -3.11 -37.36
CA LEU A 608 -5.14 -2.51 -36.75
C LEU A 608 -4.80 -1.90 -35.39
N ASP A 609 -3.93 -2.55 -34.63
CA ASP A 609 -3.54 -2.10 -33.30
C ASP A 609 -2.77 -0.77 -33.34
N ILE A 610 -2.12 -0.43 -34.45
CA ILE A 610 -1.45 0.88 -34.62
C ILE A 610 -2.43 2.05 -34.47
N PHE A 611 -3.70 1.88 -34.86
CA PHE A 611 -4.71 2.92 -34.74
C PHE A 611 -5.13 3.16 -33.29
N THR A 612 -4.79 2.26 -32.36
CA THR A 612 -5.01 2.46 -30.92
C THR A 612 -3.97 3.38 -30.26
N LEU A 613 -2.90 3.72 -30.98
CA LEU A 613 -1.84 4.61 -30.52
C LEU A 613 -2.06 6.02 -31.08
N ARG A 614 -2.28 7.00 -30.20
CA ARG A 614 -2.54 8.39 -30.60
C ARG A 614 -1.37 8.96 -31.39
N GLU A 615 -0.15 8.73 -30.91
CA GLU A 615 1.08 9.19 -31.54
C GLU A 615 1.19 8.60 -32.95
N ALA A 616 0.75 7.35 -33.12
CA ALA A 616 0.80 6.71 -34.41
C ALA A 616 -0.25 7.20 -35.39
N VAL A 617 -1.49 7.40 -34.94
CA VAL A 617 -2.52 8.04 -35.77
C VAL A 617 -2.09 9.47 -36.15
N ASP A 618 -1.52 10.24 -35.20
CA ASP A 618 -1.01 11.58 -35.47
C ASP A 618 0.13 11.61 -36.49
N THR A 619 0.96 10.56 -36.54
CA THR A 619 2.01 10.42 -37.55
C THR A 619 1.42 9.96 -38.88
N LEU A 620 0.66 8.86 -38.92
CA LEU A 620 0.07 8.30 -40.14
C LEU A 620 -0.70 9.34 -40.94
N VAL A 621 -1.51 10.15 -40.25
CA VAL A 621 -2.34 11.19 -40.85
C VAL A 621 -1.55 12.24 -41.63
N LYS A 622 -0.30 12.51 -41.25
CA LYS A 622 0.58 13.45 -41.98
C LYS A 622 1.03 12.90 -43.33
N HIS A 623 1.04 11.57 -43.44
CA HIS A 623 1.54 10.83 -44.60
C HIS A 623 0.41 10.18 -45.41
N LEU A 624 -0.86 10.45 -45.07
CA LEU A 624 -2.01 9.97 -45.84
C LEU A 624 -2.12 10.74 -47.15
N GLU A 625 -2.07 10.01 -48.27
CA GLU A 625 -2.33 10.53 -49.60
C GLU A 625 -3.75 10.18 -50.05
N HIS A 626 -4.55 11.19 -50.40
CA HIS A 626 -5.88 10.98 -50.98
C HIS A 626 -5.77 10.48 -52.43
N LEU A 627 -6.58 9.48 -52.77
CA LEU A 627 -6.68 8.88 -54.11
C LEU A 627 -7.97 9.35 -54.81
N PRO A 628 -7.94 10.51 -55.51
CA PRO A 628 -9.14 11.17 -56.01
C PRO A 628 -9.82 10.41 -57.15
N ARG A 629 -11.13 10.60 -57.27
CA ARG A 629 -11.91 10.13 -58.43
C ARG A 629 -11.80 11.15 -59.58
N GLY A 630 -11.03 10.82 -60.62
CA GLY A 630 -10.86 11.71 -61.77
C GLY A 630 -10.25 13.06 -61.34
N ASN A 631 -10.98 14.15 -61.58
CA ASN A 631 -10.55 15.52 -61.22
C ASN A 631 -11.11 16.00 -59.86
N GLU A 632 -11.52 15.08 -58.98
CA GLU A 632 -11.98 15.41 -57.64
C GLU A 632 -10.91 16.17 -56.83
N ALA A 633 -11.34 17.18 -56.07
CA ALA A 633 -10.45 17.93 -55.20
C ALA A 633 -9.84 17.00 -54.12
N LYS A 634 -8.61 17.30 -53.69
CA LYS A 634 -8.00 16.59 -52.56
C LYS A 634 -8.88 16.79 -51.32
N ARG A 635 -9.18 15.68 -50.64
CA ARG A 635 -9.99 15.66 -49.42
C ARG A 635 -9.14 15.13 -48.27
N GLU A 636 -9.23 15.77 -47.12
CA GLU A 636 -8.60 15.27 -45.89
C GLU A 636 -9.43 14.13 -45.28
N SER A 637 -8.76 13.16 -44.67
CA SER A 637 -9.42 12.08 -43.92
C SER A 637 -10.07 12.62 -42.65
N VAL A 638 -11.14 11.97 -42.18
CA VAL A 638 -11.72 12.19 -40.84
C VAL A 638 -10.66 12.07 -39.74
N LEU A 639 -9.61 11.26 -39.96
CA LEU A 639 -8.49 11.11 -39.03
C LEU A 639 -7.61 12.36 -38.93
N CYS A 640 -7.75 13.37 -39.81
CA CYS A 640 -7.10 14.67 -39.64
C CYS A 640 -7.69 15.48 -38.47
N GLN A 641 -8.92 15.18 -38.06
CA GLN A 641 -9.64 15.93 -37.04
C GLN A 641 -9.22 15.49 -35.63
N ARG A 642 -8.23 16.18 -35.04
CA ARG A 642 -7.61 15.74 -33.76
C ARG A 642 -8.58 15.47 -32.60
N GLY A 643 -9.69 16.19 -32.54
CA GLY A 643 -10.73 16.07 -31.52
C GLY A 643 -11.87 15.10 -31.86
N ALA A 644 -11.84 14.42 -33.01
CA ALA A 644 -12.92 13.51 -33.41
C ALA A 644 -13.02 12.32 -32.46
N ASN A 645 -14.25 12.04 -32.02
CA ASN A 645 -14.54 10.92 -31.14
C ASN A 645 -14.30 9.60 -31.89
N GLY A 646 -13.62 8.66 -31.26
CA GLY A 646 -13.26 7.38 -31.89
C GLY A 646 -12.12 7.43 -32.91
N ARG A 647 -11.50 8.58 -33.14
CA ARG A 647 -10.30 8.71 -34.00
C ARG A 647 -9.17 7.77 -33.61
N VAL A 648 -8.97 7.58 -32.31
CA VAL A 648 -8.01 6.64 -31.73
C VAL A 648 -8.85 5.62 -30.97
N PRO A 649 -9.15 4.45 -31.55
CA PRO A 649 -9.96 3.44 -30.89
C PRO A 649 -9.32 2.93 -29.59
N THR A 650 -10.16 2.62 -28.61
CA THR A 650 -9.73 2.17 -27.28
C THR A 650 -10.16 0.74 -26.96
N ALA A 651 -10.99 0.15 -27.82
CA ALA A 651 -11.51 -1.20 -27.68
C ALA A 651 -11.33 -1.97 -28.99
N LEU A 652 -11.11 -3.28 -28.88
CA LEU A 652 -11.08 -4.24 -29.98
C LEU A 652 -12.27 -5.19 -29.82
N SER A 653 -12.93 -5.51 -30.92
CA SER A 653 -13.98 -6.53 -31.00
C SER A 653 -13.72 -7.41 -32.19
N GLU A 654 -13.45 -8.68 -31.89
CA GLU A 654 -13.36 -9.71 -32.90
C GLU A 654 -14.75 -10.24 -33.23
N PHE A 655 -15.01 -10.60 -34.50
CA PHE A 655 -16.32 -11.10 -34.91
C PHE A 655 -16.22 -12.14 -36.02
N ALA A 656 -17.18 -13.07 -36.03
CA ALA A 656 -17.38 -14.08 -37.07
C ALA A 656 -18.83 -14.02 -37.60
N SER A 657 -19.12 -14.71 -38.70
CA SER A 657 -20.40 -14.65 -39.42
C SER A 657 -21.57 -15.22 -38.61
N ASP A 658 -21.25 -16.09 -37.66
CA ASP A 658 -22.17 -16.80 -36.76
C ASP A 658 -22.24 -16.13 -35.37
N SER A 659 -21.52 -15.03 -35.15
CA SER A 659 -21.59 -14.27 -33.90
C SER A 659 -22.97 -13.61 -33.72
N PRO A 660 -23.48 -13.48 -32.47
CA PRO A 660 -24.69 -12.71 -32.20
C PRO A 660 -24.60 -11.30 -32.79
N ARG A 661 -25.74 -10.79 -33.28
CA ARG A 661 -25.81 -9.41 -33.77
C ARG A 661 -25.39 -8.43 -32.69
N GLN A 662 -24.59 -7.44 -33.07
CA GLN A 662 -24.06 -6.43 -32.17
C GLN A 662 -24.26 -5.02 -32.70
N LYS A 663 -24.30 -4.04 -31.79
CA LYS A 663 -24.35 -2.63 -32.14
C LYS A 663 -22.99 -2.12 -32.59
N LEU A 664 -23.00 -1.26 -33.60
CA LEU A 664 -21.80 -0.57 -34.06
C LEU A 664 -21.49 0.63 -33.14
N VAL A 665 -20.31 0.64 -32.52
CA VAL A 665 -19.92 1.61 -31.49
C VAL A 665 -18.73 2.46 -31.98
N THR A 666 -18.84 3.79 -31.82
CA THR A 666 -17.75 4.74 -32.12
C THR A 666 -16.50 4.44 -31.26
N GLY A 667 -15.31 4.48 -31.87
CA GLY A 667 -14.04 4.28 -31.15
C GLY A 667 -13.69 2.83 -30.78
N ARG A 668 -14.28 1.86 -31.48
CA ARG A 668 -13.99 0.43 -31.36
C ARG A 668 -13.48 -0.10 -32.71
N ILE A 669 -12.38 -0.86 -32.68
CA ILE A 669 -11.87 -1.62 -33.83
C ILE A 669 -12.67 -2.91 -33.92
N TYR A 670 -13.16 -3.19 -35.12
CA TYR A 670 -13.81 -4.43 -35.48
C TYR A 670 -12.88 -5.22 -36.38
N LYS A 671 -12.44 -6.39 -35.89
CA LYS A 671 -11.53 -7.29 -36.59
C LYS A 671 -12.26 -8.58 -36.96
N PRO A 672 -12.40 -8.91 -38.25
CA PRO A 672 -12.98 -10.19 -38.65
C PRO A 672 -12.03 -11.34 -38.29
N LEU A 673 -12.59 -12.45 -37.78
CA LEU A 673 -11.83 -13.68 -37.51
C LEU A 673 -11.56 -14.50 -38.79
N ALA A 674 -12.27 -14.19 -39.88
CA ALA A 674 -12.07 -14.86 -41.16
C ALA A 674 -10.77 -14.40 -41.82
N THR A 675 -9.87 -15.34 -42.11
CA THR A 675 -8.56 -15.06 -42.74
C THR A 675 -8.63 -14.46 -44.15
N ASN A 676 -9.76 -14.60 -44.84
CA ASN A 676 -10.02 -14.01 -46.16
C ASN A 676 -11.29 -13.15 -46.13
N PHE A 677 -11.44 -12.32 -45.10
CA PHE A 677 -12.60 -11.44 -44.99
C PHE A 677 -12.70 -10.52 -46.23
N PRO A 678 -13.90 -10.34 -46.81
CA PRO A 678 -14.04 -9.51 -48.00
C PRO A 678 -13.64 -8.05 -47.72
N LEU A 679 -12.91 -7.46 -48.67
CA LEU A 679 -12.63 -6.03 -48.78
C LEU A 679 -11.58 -5.43 -47.83
N VAL A 680 -11.54 -5.83 -46.56
CA VAL A 680 -10.76 -5.13 -45.51
C VAL A 680 -10.19 -6.09 -44.47
N ASP A 681 -9.13 -5.67 -43.78
CA ASP A 681 -8.57 -6.43 -42.65
C ASP A 681 -9.22 -6.05 -41.32
N GLY A 682 -9.85 -4.86 -41.25
CA GLY A 682 -10.63 -4.41 -40.12
C GLY A 682 -11.13 -2.98 -40.32
N PHE A 683 -11.91 -2.48 -39.38
CA PHE A 683 -12.49 -1.13 -39.48
C PHE A 683 -12.90 -0.55 -38.13
N PHE A 684 -13.17 0.75 -38.09
CA PHE A 684 -13.69 1.43 -36.90
C PHE A 684 -14.54 2.64 -37.29
N VAL A 685 -15.32 3.16 -36.33
CA VAL A 685 -16.18 4.33 -36.54
C VAL A 685 -15.58 5.55 -35.85
N VAL A 686 -15.52 6.65 -36.59
CA VAL A 686 -15.07 7.96 -36.14
C VAL A 686 -16.20 8.97 -36.28
N GLU A 687 -16.42 9.75 -35.23
CA GLU A 687 -17.41 10.82 -35.17
C GLU A 687 -16.67 12.16 -35.10
N GLY A 688 -16.50 12.75 -36.29
CA GLY A 688 -15.89 14.07 -36.47
C GLY A 688 -16.92 15.20 -36.57
N VAL A 689 -16.49 16.34 -37.12
CA VAL A 689 -17.36 17.43 -37.52
C VAL A 689 -18.17 16.97 -38.74
N GLY A 690 -19.45 16.64 -38.53
CA GLY A 690 -20.37 16.18 -39.58
C GLY A 690 -20.97 14.80 -39.30
N LEU A 691 -21.12 13.99 -40.34
CA LEU A 691 -21.62 12.62 -40.24
C LEU A 691 -20.56 11.69 -39.65
N LYS A 692 -21.01 10.58 -39.05
CA LYS A 692 -20.12 9.50 -38.63
C LYS A 692 -19.48 8.84 -39.86
N THR A 693 -18.18 8.56 -39.76
CA THR A 693 -17.38 7.93 -40.82
C THR A 693 -16.97 6.53 -40.41
N ILE A 694 -17.19 5.55 -41.28
CA ILE A 694 -16.58 4.22 -41.18
C ILE A 694 -15.22 4.27 -41.86
N VAL A 695 -14.17 4.06 -41.08
CA VAL A 695 -12.77 3.98 -41.55
C VAL A 695 -12.42 2.51 -41.72
N LEU A 696 -12.32 2.10 -42.98
CA LEU A 696 -11.90 0.78 -43.42
C LEU A 696 -10.37 0.75 -43.55
N VAL A 697 -9.75 -0.31 -43.06
CA VAL A 697 -8.29 -0.51 -43.13
C VAL A 697 -8.00 -1.75 -43.96
N GLN A 698 -7.14 -1.59 -44.97
CA GLN A 698 -6.65 -2.71 -45.77
C GLN A 698 -5.13 -2.65 -45.86
N VAL A 699 -4.47 -3.71 -45.41
CA VAL A 699 -3.04 -3.91 -45.47
C VAL A 699 -2.70 -4.63 -46.76
N THR A 700 -1.71 -4.13 -47.50
CA THR A 700 -1.34 -4.77 -48.76
C THR A 700 0.11 -4.55 -49.13
N LYS A 701 0.72 -5.59 -49.71
CA LYS A 701 2.03 -5.51 -50.39
C LYS A 701 1.91 -5.15 -51.87
N ALA A 702 0.71 -5.25 -52.44
CA ALA A 702 0.47 -5.07 -53.85
C ALA A 702 0.59 -3.59 -54.26
N LYS A 703 1.06 -3.36 -55.50
CA LYS A 703 1.11 -2.02 -56.12
C LYS A 703 -0.28 -1.45 -56.44
N GLU A 704 -1.27 -2.32 -56.57
CA GLU A 704 -2.67 -2.04 -56.89
C GLU A 704 -3.53 -3.11 -56.18
N HIS A 705 -4.71 -2.72 -55.72
CA HIS A 705 -5.66 -3.58 -55.02
C HIS A 705 -7.09 -3.35 -55.55
N HIS A 706 -7.28 -3.53 -56.86
CA HIS A 706 -8.60 -3.48 -57.47
C HIS A 706 -9.53 -4.53 -56.86
N THR A 707 -10.81 -4.19 -56.71
CA THR A 707 -11.82 -5.09 -56.16
C THR A 707 -12.84 -5.49 -57.22
N LYS A 708 -13.70 -6.45 -56.88
CA LYS A 708 -14.81 -6.90 -57.71
C LYS A 708 -16.11 -6.54 -57.02
N LYS A 709 -17.16 -6.29 -57.81
CA LYS A 709 -18.51 -6.07 -57.30
C LYS A 709 -18.93 -7.17 -56.31
N THR A 710 -18.64 -8.43 -56.64
CA THR A 710 -18.96 -9.59 -55.80
C THR A 710 -18.31 -9.53 -54.41
N THR A 711 -17.11 -8.94 -54.29
CA THR A 711 -16.41 -8.77 -53.01
C THR A 711 -17.06 -7.69 -52.16
N VAL A 712 -17.47 -6.57 -52.78
CA VAL A 712 -18.22 -5.50 -52.10
C VAL A 712 -19.58 -6.00 -51.62
N ASN A 713 -20.28 -6.77 -52.47
CA ASN A 713 -21.54 -7.41 -52.12
C ASN A 713 -21.38 -8.37 -50.92
N ALA A 714 -20.37 -9.25 -50.96
CA ALA A 714 -20.08 -10.17 -49.87
C ALA A 714 -19.76 -9.44 -48.55
N PHE A 715 -19.02 -8.33 -48.61
CA PHE A 715 -18.78 -7.48 -47.44
C PHE A 715 -20.10 -6.94 -46.87
N ARG A 716 -20.96 -6.34 -47.69
CA ARG A 716 -22.25 -5.78 -47.25
C ARG A 716 -23.18 -6.83 -46.62
N GLU A 717 -23.30 -7.99 -47.24
CA GLU A 717 -24.11 -9.10 -46.70
C GLU A 717 -23.59 -9.58 -45.34
N TYR A 718 -22.27 -9.70 -45.21
CA TYR A 718 -21.67 -10.13 -43.96
C TYR A 718 -21.93 -9.13 -42.84
N MET A 719 -21.78 -7.84 -43.14
CA MET A 719 -21.98 -6.77 -42.16
C MET A 719 -23.45 -6.69 -41.72
N GLY A 720 -24.41 -6.91 -42.62
CA GLY A 720 -25.84 -7.02 -42.28
C GLY A 720 -26.22 -8.26 -41.45
N LYS A 721 -25.39 -9.31 -41.45
CA LYS A 721 -25.58 -10.46 -40.55
C LYS A 721 -25.10 -10.15 -39.14
N VAL A 722 -23.98 -9.44 -39.01
CA VAL A 722 -23.28 -9.22 -37.73
C VAL A 722 -23.72 -7.95 -37.01
N PHE A 723 -24.11 -6.90 -37.73
CA PHE A 723 -24.42 -5.60 -37.12
C PHE A 723 -25.91 -5.28 -37.15
N GLU A 724 -26.42 -4.81 -36.01
CA GLU A 724 -27.77 -4.27 -35.91
C GLU A 724 -27.91 -3.01 -36.77
N ASP A 725 -29.08 -2.85 -37.40
CA ASP A 725 -29.45 -1.64 -38.16
C ASP A 725 -28.50 -1.27 -39.32
N TRP A 726 -27.77 -2.26 -39.86
CA TRP A 726 -26.73 -2.06 -40.86
C TRP A 726 -27.19 -1.31 -42.12
N GLU A 727 -28.40 -1.58 -42.64
CA GLU A 727 -28.91 -0.92 -43.84
C GLU A 727 -29.07 0.59 -43.68
N ASN A 728 -29.42 1.04 -42.47
CA ASN A 728 -29.54 2.46 -42.16
C ASN A 728 -28.16 3.08 -41.95
N ILE A 729 -27.26 2.39 -41.25
CA ILE A 729 -25.87 2.81 -41.04
C ILE A 729 -25.16 2.99 -42.39
N GLU A 730 -25.30 2.04 -43.31
CA GLU A 730 -24.63 2.07 -44.62
C GLU A 730 -25.01 3.30 -45.46
N LYS A 731 -26.28 3.72 -45.35
CA LYS A 731 -26.80 4.90 -46.05
C LYS A 731 -26.39 6.20 -45.36
N ALA A 732 -26.49 6.25 -44.03
CA ALA A 732 -26.31 7.47 -43.24
C ALA A 732 -24.85 7.86 -43.02
N TYR A 733 -23.91 6.91 -43.04
CA TYR A 733 -22.51 7.17 -42.70
C TYR A 733 -21.68 7.51 -43.93
N THR A 734 -20.60 8.26 -43.71
CA THR A 734 -19.53 8.46 -44.69
C THR A 734 -18.51 7.32 -44.61
N TRP A 735 -17.76 7.11 -45.69
CA TRP A 735 -16.88 5.95 -45.81
C TRP A 735 -15.49 6.35 -46.28
N GLU A 736 -14.48 5.86 -45.58
CA GLU A 736 -13.08 6.01 -45.94
C GLU A 736 -12.42 4.63 -45.98
N LEU A 737 -11.53 4.41 -46.95
CA LEU A 737 -10.70 3.21 -47.04
C LEU A 737 -9.23 3.62 -47.11
N ILE A 738 -8.45 3.14 -46.15
CA ILE A 738 -7.03 3.43 -46.01
C ILE A 738 -6.24 2.17 -46.39
N TYR A 739 -5.47 2.27 -47.46
CA TYR A 739 -4.47 1.27 -47.83
C TYR A 739 -3.19 1.52 -47.03
N VAL A 740 -2.87 0.61 -46.12
CA VAL A 740 -1.62 0.62 -45.37
C VAL A 740 -0.63 -0.29 -46.10
N GLN A 741 0.33 0.32 -46.78
CA GLN A 741 1.29 -0.39 -47.61
C GLN A 741 2.62 -0.65 -46.89
N HIS A 742 3.20 -1.81 -47.22
CA HIS A 742 4.52 -2.21 -46.76
C HIS A 742 5.62 -1.26 -47.27
N VAL A 743 6.75 -1.14 -46.55
CA VAL A 743 7.87 -0.25 -46.93
C VAL A 743 8.44 -0.57 -48.31
N ASP A 744 8.49 -1.86 -48.66
CA ASP A 744 9.00 -2.33 -49.96
C ASP A 744 7.94 -2.29 -51.07
N SER A 745 6.71 -1.85 -50.77
CA SER A 745 5.65 -1.76 -51.76
C SER A 745 5.81 -0.54 -52.63
N THR A 746 5.51 -0.71 -53.92
CA THR A 746 5.25 0.44 -54.79
C THR A 746 3.97 1.12 -54.35
N ALA A 747 4.06 2.41 -53.98
CA ALA A 747 2.92 3.19 -53.51
C ALA A 747 1.74 3.14 -54.50
N ILE A 748 0.53 2.90 -54.00
CA ILE A 748 -0.71 3.03 -54.75
C ILE A 748 -0.92 4.52 -55.01
N LYS A 749 -0.75 4.93 -56.27
CA LYS A 749 -0.88 6.35 -56.68
C LYS A 749 -2.23 6.69 -57.31
N LYS A 750 -3.08 5.69 -57.53
CA LYS A 750 -4.37 5.84 -58.23
C LYS A 750 -5.48 5.21 -57.41
N ARG A 751 -6.68 5.76 -57.54
CA ARG A 751 -7.91 5.19 -56.98
C ARG A 751 -8.09 3.75 -57.47
N GLN A 752 -8.47 2.86 -56.58
CA GLN A 752 -8.70 1.46 -56.89
C GLN A 752 -10.11 1.26 -57.48
N ASN A 753 -10.15 0.52 -58.58
CA ASN A 753 -11.38 0.28 -59.32
C ASN A 753 -12.16 -0.90 -58.74
N CYS A 754 -13.49 -0.84 -58.86
CA CYS A 754 -14.37 -1.97 -58.64
C CYS A 754 -14.92 -2.42 -60.01
N SER A 755 -14.55 -3.61 -60.44
CA SER A 755 -14.99 -4.16 -61.73
C SER A 755 -16.35 -4.86 -61.61
N SER A 756 -17.23 -4.67 -62.62
CA SER A 756 -18.47 -5.45 -62.80
C SER A 756 -18.28 -6.45 -63.94
N SER A 757 -18.89 -7.63 -63.84
CA SER A 757 -18.94 -8.62 -64.93
C SER A 757 -20.23 -8.53 -65.75
N GLY A 758 -20.86 -7.35 -65.82
CA GLY A 758 -22.09 -7.12 -66.58
C GLY A 758 -22.66 -5.72 -66.39
N ASP A 759 -23.16 -5.14 -67.47
CA ASP A 759 -23.78 -3.81 -67.52
C ASP A 759 -25.16 -3.83 -66.87
N ALA A 760 -25.25 -3.39 -65.62
CA ALA A 760 -26.51 -3.01 -64.99
C ALA A 760 -26.38 -1.60 -64.44
N ALA A 761 -27.05 -0.64 -65.08
CA ALA A 761 -27.26 0.68 -64.50
C ALA A 761 -28.07 0.55 -63.20
N ASN A 762 -27.69 1.31 -62.16
CA ASN A 762 -28.25 1.29 -60.79
C ASN A 762 -27.79 0.13 -59.88
N ASP A 763 -26.52 -0.25 -59.97
CA ASP A 763 -25.91 -1.23 -59.07
C ASP A 763 -25.52 -0.63 -57.70
N THR A 764 -26.23 -1.03 -56.64
CA THR A 764 -25.98 -0.52 -55.27
C THR A 764 -24.59 -0.86 -54.73
N ASP A 765 -23.96 -1.95 -55.17
CA ASP A 765 -22.62 -2.33 -54.69
C ASP A 765 -21.54 -1.40 -55.28
N LEU A 766 -21.67 -1.09 -56.58
CA LEU A 766 -20.81 -0.11 -57.25
C LEU A 766 -21.05 1.30 -56.70
N ALA A 767 -22.30 1.64 -56.41
CA ALA A 767 -22.64 2.92 -55.79
C ALA A 767 -22.02 3.08 -54.40
N LEU A 768 -21.97 2.01 -53.58
CA LEU A 768 -21.26 2.05 -52.30
C LEU A 768 -19.77 2.28 -52.52
N TRP A 769 -19.11 1.50 -53.37
CA TRP A 769 -17.68 1.65 -53.65
C TRP A 769 -17.31 3.05 -54.16
N ASP A 770 -18.17 3.62 -55.00
CA ASP A 770 -18.03 4.98 -55.53
C ASP A 770 -18.13 6.06 -54.45
N ARG A 771 -18.85 5.81 -53.36
CA ARG A 771 -18.97 6.71 -52.20
C ARG A 771 -17.78 6.64 -51.24
N ILE A 772 -16.94 5.61 -51.33
CA ILE A 772 -15.79 5.43 -50.42
C ILE A 772 -14.66 6.36 -50.83
N HIS A 773 -14.23 7.26 -49.95
CA HIS A 773 -13.00 8.02 -50.16
C HIS A 773 -11.80 7.13 -49.88
N GLN A 774 -10.81 7.14 -50.77
CA GLN A 774 -9.68 6.22 -50.71
C GLN A 774 -8.41 6.99 -50.37
N TYR A 775 -7.61 6.43 -49.48
CA TYR A 775 -6.35 6.99 -49.01
C TYR A 775 -5.29 5.91 -49.02
N GLN A 776 -4.04 6.31 -49.16
CA GLN A 776 -2.90 5.41 -49.05
C GLN A 776 -1.86 6.00 -48.10
N VAL A 777 -1.17 5.14 -47.37
CA VAL A 777 0.05 5.46 -46.64
C VAL A 777 1.05 4.30 -46.81
N THR A 778 2.28 4.62 -47.20
CA THR A 778 3.38 3.66 -47.23
C THR A 778 4.21 3.87 -45.97
N LEU A 779 4.35 2.81 -45.17
CA LEU A 779 5.09 2.87 -43.91
C LEU A 779 6.59 2.93 -44.20
N SER A 780 7.17 4.14 -44.19
CA SER A 780 8.60 4.34 -44.43
C SER A 780 9.42 4.32 -43.14
N ALA A 781 10.74 4.24 -43.28
CA ALA A 781 11.67 4.42 -42.16
C ALA A 781 11.49 5.77 -41.45
N ASP A 782 11.10 6.82 -42.17
CA ASP A 782 10.87 8.16 -41.61
C ASP A 782 9.60 8.20 -40.75
N ILE A 783 8.51 7.57 -41.21
CA ILE A 783 7.29 7.38 -40.41
C ILE A 783 7.64 6.63 -39.13
N ALA A 784 8.42 5.56 -39.27
CA ALA A 784 8.83 4.73 -38.15
C ALA A 784 9.75 5.48 -37.16
N ALA A 785 10.67 6.31 -37.65
CA ALA A 785 11.52 7.16 -36.84
C ALA A 785 10.71 8.25 -36.10
N GLU A 786 9.70 8.84 -36.75
CA GLU A 786 8.82 9.83 -36.12
C GLU A 786 7.95 9.23 -35.00
N LEU A 787 7.53 7.96 -35.15
CA LEU A 787 6.87 7.20 -34.09
C LEU A 787 7.80 6.97 -32.89
N ILE A 788 9.08 6.73 -33.15
CA ILE A 788 10.12 6.53 -32.15
C ILE A 788 10.43 7.85 -31.43
N ASP A 789 10.71 8.93 -32.16
CA ASP A 789 11.15 10.21 -31.58
C ASP A 789 10.08 10.84 -30.68
N ARG A 790 8.80 10.66 -31.04
CA ARG A 790 7.65 11.03 -30.18
C ARG A 790 7.46 10.09 -28.98
N GLY A 791 8.03 8.89 -29.03
CA GLY A 791 8.03 7.91 -27.94
C GLY A 791 9.22 8.01 -26.99
N ILE A 792 10.37 8.55 -27.45
CA ILE A 792 11.59 8.78 -26.66
C ILE A 792 11.56 10.19 -26.05
N GLY A 793 10.51 10.49 -25.30
CA GLY A 793 10.58 11.54 -24.28
C GLY A 793 11.21 10.94 -23.03
N LEU A 794 12.56 10.95 -22.94
CA LEU A 794 13.44 10.47 -21.83
C LEU A 794 14.17 9.16 -22.12
N LEU A 795 15.25 9.24 -22.90
CA LEU A 795 16.48 8.47 -22.69
C LEU A 795 17.63 9.26 -23.33
N GLN A 796 18.07 10.33 -22.66
CA GLN A 796 19.43 10.83 -22.92
C GLN A 796 20.39 9.80 -22.35
N VAL A 797 20.90 8.93 -23.21
CA VAL A 797 22.12 8.17 -22.94
C VAL A 797 23.26 9.21 -22.91
N PRO A 798 24.09 9.28 -21.85
CA PRO A 798 25.24 10.16 -21.86
C PRO A 798 26.17 9.68 -22.97
N THR A 799 26.37 10.52 -23.99
CA THR A 799 27.49 10.35 -24.90
C THR A 799 28.76 10.52 -24.08
N THR A 800 29.47 9.42 -23.84
CA THR A 800 30.86 9.44 -23.39
C THR A 800 31.71 10.11 -24.46
N SER A 801 31.94 11.39 -24.28
CA SER A 801 33.05 12.15 -24.85
C SER A 801 33.32 13.28 -23.86
N ASP A 802 34.29 13.04 -22.98
CA ASP A 802 35.41 13.94 -22.67
C ASP A 802 35.88 13.77 -21.20
N ALA A 803 37.15 13.32 -21.09
CA ALA A 803 38.04 13.19 -19.92
C ALA A 803 37.76 12.07 -18.91
#